data_AF-A0A9Y2IH07-F1
#
_entry.id   AF-A0A9Y2IH07-F1
#
_cell.length_a   1.000
_cell.length_b   1.000
_cell.length_c   1.000
_cell.angle_alpha   90.00
_cell.angle_beta   90.00
_cell.angle_gamma   90.00
#
_symmetry.space_group_name_H-M   'P 1'
#
loop_
_entity.id
_entity.type
_entity.pdbx_description
1 polymer ?
#
loop_
_entity_poly.entity_id
_entity_poly.type
_entity_poly.pdbx_seq_one_letter_code
_entity_poly.pdbx_strand_id
1 'polypeptide(L)'
;MSRSRLPGWAARSTAAVSAVVLAAAVSAASGASAQGAPLADPVAPAKVAAAGLQGKISPRLDAARGKITAFVELAKKPAVDAFNAEQGKGTGKEKAKQAARAAKADVAAAVNSVVGQLKKADAGTKLVTQTSNAVAGAVVTADAAKIRELAKRPDVVSVRTVVPKTKNNASAEQLTNTLASWQQTGKFGDGIRVGVIDDGIDYTHADFGGPGTPEAYQAVDRTKPSPLFPSAKVVGGTDLAGDDYDAEGKTGSPTPKPDPNPIACGEHGTHVAGTIAGYGVNADGTTFIGNYKKLNKKQLDAMRIGPGTAPKALLYAIKVFGCTGSTNITSQALDWALDPDGDGDFTDHLDIVNLSLGSDFGAPDDPDSLFVRKLAQNGVLPVLAAGNGGDLNDVAGSPGNTPEALTVASSRDAGELKDALEVTAPIKGQQPGQYSQDYAGYDTLDLTAPVVPTSAANNAGCAAFSAEDKAKVAGKIAWLEWDDNDATRACGSAARANNAQSAGAKGVLLSSTLEHPAAGIAGNAGVPMFQLTGKATAAVRPGLTAGTLTVRFFGAGRASLQTTDKTIVDTPSSFTSRGGRGPSVKPDVTAPGDTITSAFRGSGNGRLSISGTSMATPHTAGITALVRQTHPDWNVEEVKADVVGSAAHDITDGAGHTYAPQRVGTGRIDAKAALDNQVLAYVQDDPGAVSVTFGTVEAAGPVTLSKTIKVVNKGTSPVEYSVAYEAVNSLPGVQYTVDKSSVKLSPRGVATVKVTLKITDPKALRKVMDPTMEAAQAGLARQFVADASGRVAFTPKNGATVPLRVAVYSAPKPVAAITTPAGVHFGASQNQAVLNLGGKGIDQGTGAQRYRSLVSVLELQAESAQLPECGAGVSSDCTLNGTAKGGDLRYIGAASTAPLAKAQGEPESAMLAFGLTTWGDFANLGSNTIPFVDFDTTGDGKPDFETFVTKATGTDVLLAATVSLTQPGNPTVDLEAVNGQLGDVDTNVFDTNVIVLPVGIAALGIDPNEVSHRISYTVGTAGYYVAPGSTDGLIDFVGTPISFDALAPAFSVQGGGDAALGYVAKPGTQLVVNRNAAAVAGDKPKGLLAIEHHNAAGSRAGVVRIESAVTRP
;
A
#
# COMPACT_ATOMS: atom_id res chain seq x y z
N MET A 1 12.99 -1.41 40.10
CA MET A 1 14.06 -2.29 39.58
C MET A 1 13.96 -2.28 38.05
N SER A 2 15.06 -1.97 37.37
CA SER A 2 15.05 -1.63 35.93
C SER A 2 14.70 -2.84 35.05
N ARG A 3 13.57 -2.77 34.34
CA ARG A 3 13.16 -3.74 33.31
C ARG A 3 13.36 -3.11 31.93
N SER A 4 14.26 -3.66 31.12
CA SER A 4 14.46 -3.27 29.71
C SER A 4 13.81 -4.31 28.79
N ARG A 5 12.91 -3.89 27.90
CA ARG A 5 12.15 -4.76 26.97
C ARG A 5 12.77 -4.81 25.56
N LEU A 6 12.63 -5.98 24.91
CA LEU A 6 12.55 -6.26 23.45
C LEU A 6 13.77 -5.85 22.56
N PRO A 7 14.12 -6.63 21.50
CA PRO A 7 13.34 -6.67 20.24
C PRO A 7 13.29 -8.01 19.46
N GLY A 8 12.33 -8.12 18.52
CA GLY A 8 12.50 -8.78 17.21
C GLY A 8 12.09 -10.26 17.08
N TRP A 9 11.01 -10.52 16.32
CA TRP A 9 10.56 -11.86 15.91
C TRP A 9 11.27 -12.39 14.64
N ALA A 10 11.47 -13.72 14.53
CA ALA A 10 11.45 -14.53 13.29
C ALA A 10 11.99 -15.99 13.47
N ALA A 11 11.19 -17.02 13.12
CA ALA A 11 11.54 -18.41 12.73
C ALA A 11 11.14 -19.69 13.56
N ARG A 12 9.85 -20.10 13.45
CA ARG A 12 9.35 -21.45 12.99
C ARG A 12 9.19 -22.68 13.93
N SER A 13 8.12 -23.44 13.60
CA SER A 13 7.82 -24.85 13.98
C SER A 13 7.69 -25.76 12.75
N THR A 14 7.67 -27.10 12.92
CA THR A 14 7.08 -28.09 11.95
C THR A 14 6.78 -29.47 12.56
N ALA A 15 5.56 -29.99 12.40
CA ALA A 15 5.22 -31.40 12.12
C ALA A 15 3.73 -31.51 11.72
N ALA A 16 3.30 -32.61 11.07
CA ALA A 16 2.02 -32.73 10.35
C ALA A 16 1.15 -33.93 10.80
N VAL A 17 -0.13 -33.98 10.37
CA VAL A 17 -0.83 -35.11 9.68
C VAL A 17 -2.31 -34.73 9.38
N SER A 18 -2.99 -35.44 8.47
CA SER A 18 -4.25 -35.03 7.79
C SER A 18 -5.46 -35.96 8.00
N ALA A 19 -6.67 -35.43 7.69
CA ALA A 19 -7.88 -36.10 7.15
C ALA A 19 -8.92 -36.72 8.15
N VAL A 20 -10.18 -36.22 8.26
CA VAL A 20 -11.43 -36.53 7.47
C VAL A 20 -12.16 -37.81 7.97
N VAL A 21 -13.48 -37.93 8.24
CA VAL A 21 -14.72 -37.10 8.00
C VAL A 21 -15.92 -37.54 8.90
N LEU A 22 -16.99 -36.72 9.00
CA LEU A 22 -18.42 -36.89 9.45
C LEU A 22 -18.90 -38.17 10.22
N ALA A 23 -19.96 -38.18 11.06
CA ALA A 23 -21.11 -37.28 11.24
C ALA A 23 -21.72 -37.39 12.66
N ALA A 24 -22.55 -36.43 13.09
CA ALA A 24 -23.53 -36.63 14.17
C ALA A 24 -24.84 -35.84 13.90
N ALA A 25 -25.95 -36.32 14.46
CA ALA A 25 -27.29 -35.81 14.21
C ALA A 25 -27.83 -34.92 15.35
N VAL A 26 -28.64 -33.92 14.99
CA VAL A 26 -29.33 -33.04 15.94
C VAL A 26 -30.30 -33.86 16.81
N SER A 27 -30.15 -33.76 18.12
CA SER A 27 -31.19 -34.16 19.08
C SER A 27 -31.39 -33.04 20.10
N ALA A 28 -32.59 -32.45 20.09
CA ALA A 28 -32.92 -31.34 20.96
C ALA A 28 -33.31 -31.84 22.36
N ALA A 29 -32.63 -31.35 23.39
CA ALA A 29 -33.07 -31.46 24.77
C ALA A 29 -33.79 -30.17 25.19
N SER A 30 -34.97 -30.30 25.80
CA SER A 30 -35.82 -29.18 26.23
C SER A 30 -35.92 -29.12 27.77
N GLY A 31 -35.98 -27.89 28.32
CA GLY A 31 -36.06 -27.70 29.78
C GLY A 31 -36.15 -26.24 30.25
N ALA A 32 -37.38 -25.70 30.24
CA ALA A 32 -37.97 -24.61 31.06
C ALA A 32 -37.07 -23.64 31.90
N SER A 33 -37.36 -22.33 32.02
CA SER A 33 -38.47 -21.49 31.50
C SER A 33 -38.25 -19.97 31.75
N ALA A 34 -39.05 -19.12 31.08
CA ALA A 34 -39.15 -17.65 31.14
C ALA A 34 -38.08 -16.85 30.32
N GLN A 35 -38.43 -15.90 29.43
CA GLN A 35 -39.75 -15.35 29.05
C GLN A 35 -39.76 -14.73 27.62
N GLY A 36 -40.67 -15.20 26.76
CA GLY A 36 -41.31 -14.44 25.68
C GLY A 36 -40.53 -14.12 24.38
N ALA A 37 -39.25 -13.77 24.46
CA ALA A 37 -38.48 -13.28 23.30
C ALA A 37 -37.56 -14.36 22.69
N PRO A 38 -37.30 -14.31 21.37
CA PRO A 38 -36.35 -15.22 20.72
C PRO A 38 -34.91 -14.93 21.16
N LEU A 39 -34.07 -15.96 21.19
CA LEU A 39 -32.64 -15.79 21.39
C LEU A 39 -31.99 -15.08 20.19
N ALA A 40 -30.88 -14.40 20.42
CA ALA A 40 -30.09 -13.78 19.35
C ALA A 40 -29.39 -14.85 18.51
N ASP A 41 -29.43 -14.69 17.18
CA ASP A 41 -28.79 -15.63 16.26
C ASP A 41 -27.25 -15.53 16.36
N PRO A 42 -26.51 -16.65 16.33
CA PRO A 42 -25.06 -16.66 16.36
C PRO A 42 -24.50 -16.23 15.00
N VAL A 43 -23.30 -15.64 15.00
CA VAL A 43 -22.53 -15.44 13.77
C VAL A 43 -21.30 -16.34 13.84
N ALA A 44 -21.32 -17.40 13.01
CA ALA A 44 -20.23 -18.36 12.93
C ALA A 44 -18.92 -17.65 12.51
N PRO A 45 -17.77 -17.95 13.14
CA PRO A 45 -16.49 -17.41 12.72
C PRO A 45 -16.15 -17.74 11.26
N ALA A 46 -15.61 -16.76 10.54
CA ALA A 46 -15.12 -16.95 9.18
C ALA A 46 -13.83 -17.77 9.19
N LYS A 47 -13.82 -18.92 8.51
CA LYS A 47 -12.65 -19.81 8.51
C LYS A 47 -11.49 -19.22 7.70
N VAL A 48 -10.40 -18.91 8.39
CA VAL A 48 -9.16 -18.41 7.79
C VAL A 48 -8.18 -19.57 7.57
N ALA A 49 -8.00 -19.98 6.32
CA ALA A 49 -7.06 -21.06 6.01
C ALA A 49 -5.60 -20.55 6.10
N ALA A 50 -4.94 -20.75 7.25
CA ALA A 50 -3.56 -20.31 7.48
C ALA A 50 -2.58 -20.72 6.36
N ALA A 51 -2.79 -21.87 5.72
CA ALA A 51 -2.00 -22.35 4.58
C ALA A 51 -2.01 -21.43 3.34
N GLY A 52 -3.02 -20.57 3.18
CA GLY A 52 -3.12 -19.59 2.08
C GLY A 52 -2.56 -18.20 2.41
N LEU A 53 -2.42 -17.87 3.70
CA LEU A 53 -1.94 -16.56 4.17
C LEU A 53 -0.52 -16.59 4.76
N GLN A 54 -0.06 -17.73 5.28
CA GLN A 54 1.32 -17.92 5.74
C GLN A 54 2.31 -18.12 4.57
N GLY A 55 2.07 -17.42 3.46
CA GLY A 55 3.02 -17.33 2.37
C GLY A 55 4.30 -16.62 2.84
N LYS A 56 5.36 -17.38 3.10
CA LYS A 56 6.76 -16.89 3.10
C LYS A 56 7.22 -16.45 1.69
N ILE A 57 6.25 -16.15 0.85
CA ILE A 57 6.19 -16.18 -0.59
C ILE A 57 5.10 -15.16 -0.89
N SER A 58 5.48 -13.96 -1.37
CA SER A 58 4.49 -12.97 -1.83
C SER A 58 3.54 -13.60 -2.87
N PRO A 59 2.27 -13.16 -3.03
CA PRO A 59 1.37 -13.69 -4.07
C PRO A 59 1.99 -13.67 -5.48
N ARG A 60 2.81 -12.64 -5.77
CA ARG A 60 3.62 -12.51 -6.99
C ARG A 60 4.72 -13.57 -7.15
N LEU A 61 5.26 -14.12 -6.06
CA LEU A 61 6.19 -15.25 -6.05
C LEU A 61 5.46 -16.60 -6.13
N ASP A 62 4.27 -16.70 -5.55
CA ASP A 62 3.46 -17.92 -5.59
C ASP A 62 2.96 -18.20 -7.02
N ALA A 63 2.49 -17.15 -7.69
CA ALA A 63 2.18 -17.16 -9.12
C ALA A 63 3.42 -17.29 -10.04
N ALA A 64 4.63 -17.02 -9.54
CA ALA A 64 5.84 -17.02 -10.38
C ALA A 64 6.30 -18.43 -10.78
N ARG A 65 6.72 -18.57 -12.03
CA ARG A 65 7.30 -19.80 -12.62
C ARG A 65 8.50 -19.43 -13.48
N GLY A 66 9.43 -20.37 -13.69
CA GLY A 66 10.71 -20.10 -14.36
C GLY A 66 11.72 -19.41 -13.45
N LYS A 67 12.85 -18.93 -14.00
CA LYS A 67 13.90 -18.25 -13.24
C LYS A 67 13.51 -16.84 -12.88
N ILE A 68 13.60 -16.55 -11.59
CA ILE A 68 13.27 -15.27 -10.98
C ILE A 68 14.42 -14.79 -10.13
N THR A 69 14.52 -13.47 -9.97
CA THR A 69 15.36 -12.89 -8.94
C THR A 69 14.51 -12.67 -7.70
N ALA A 70 14.90 -13.28 -6.58
CA ALA A 70 14.22 -13.15 -5.31
C ALA A 70 15.20 -12.76 -4.20
N PHE A 71 14.75 -11.88 -3.31
CA PHE A 71 15.40 -11.67 -2.04
C PHE A 71 14.97 -12.79 -1.09
N VAL A 72 15.93 -13.61 -0.70
CA VAL A 72 15.79 -14.65 0.31
C VAL A 72 16.33 -14.07 1.62
N GLU A 73 15.41 -13.67 2.48
CA GLU A 73 15.70 -13.23 3.84
C GLU A 73 16.01 -14.43 4.73
N LEU A 74 17.01 -14.32 5.61
CA LEU A 74 17.53 -15.42 6.42
C LEU A 74 17.37 -15.18 7.91
N ALA A 75 17.08 -16.25 8.64
CA ALA A 75 16.94 -16.26 10.10
C ALA A 75 18.33 -16.27 10.76
N LYS A 76 19.12 -15.24 10.46
CA LYS A 76 20.41 -14.95 11.07
C LYS A 76 20.39 -13.54 11.58
N LYS A 77 20.97 -13.34 12.76
CA LYS A 77 21.03 -12.03 13.39
C LYS A 77 21.77 -11.05 12.46
N PRO A 78 21.13 -9.99 11.97
CA PRO A 78 21.79 -8.92 11.23
C PRO A 78 22.98 -8.37 12.02
N ALA A 79 23.99 -7.88 11.32
CA ALA A 79 25.21 -7.42 11.98
C ALA A 79 24.97 -6.20 12.89
N VAL A 80 23.98 -5.37 12.55
CA VAL A 80 23.52 -4.27 13.43
C VAL A 80 22.96 -4.81 14.75
N ASP A 81 22.10 -5.83 14.71
CA ASP A 81 21.49 -6.38 15.92
C ASP A 81 22.50 -7.11 16.79
N ALA A 82 23.49 -7.77 16.19
CA ALA A 82 24.58 -8.41 16.91
C ALA A 82 25.55 -7.37 17.53
N PHE A 83 25.78 -6.25 16.84
CA PHE A 83 26.52 -5.10 17.39
C PHE A 83 25.78 -4.53 18.61
N ASN A 84 24.52 -4.15 18.42
CA ASN A 84 23.69 -3.46 19.41
C ASN A 84 23.45 -4.34 20.64
N ALA A 85 23.15 -5.62 20.46
CA ALA A 85 22.93 -6.55 21.57
C ALA A 85 24.17 -6.83 22.41
N GLU A 86 25.38 -6.63 21.87
CA GLU A 86 26.63 -6.74 22.63
C GLU A 86 27.02 -5.39 23.26
N GLN A 87 26.73 -4.28 22.58
CA GLN A 87 26.87 -2.94 23.15
C GLN A 87 25.96 -2.74 24.37
N GLY A 88 24.71 -3.22 24.31
CA GLY A 88 23.73 -3.17 25.41
C GLY A 88 24.09 -3.97 26.66
N LYS A 89 25.10 -4.87 26.58
CA LYS A 89 25.68 -5.56 27.74
C LYS A 89 26.82 -4.78 28.41
N GLY A 90 27.18 -3.61 27.89
CA GLY A 90 28.29 -2.79 28.40
C GLY A 90 29.69 -3.37 28.14
N THR A 91 29.85 -4.37 27.26
CA THR A 91 31.12 -5.12 27.10
C THR A 91 32.19 -4.41 26.26
N GLY A 92 31.90 -3.22 25.73
CA GLY A 92 32.85 -2.33 25.06
C GLY A 92 32.84 -2.41 23.53
N LYS A 93 33.20 -1.28 22.89
CA LYS A 93 33.02 -1.05 21.43
C LYS A 93 33.72 -2.08 20.53
N GLU A 94 34.86 -2.63 20.94
CA GLU A 94 35.56 -3.67 20.15
C GLU A 94 34.90 -5.05 20.25
N LYS A 95 34.29 -5.41 21.39
CA LYS A 95 33.50 -6.65 21.49
C LYS A 95 32.22 -6.56 20.66
N ALA A 96 31.54 -5.41 20.65
CA ALA A 96 30.42 -5.16 19.75
C ALA A 96 30.83 -5.25 18.26
N LYS A 97 31.97 -4.66 17.87
CA LYS A 97 32.54 -4.84 16.52
C LYS A 97 32.87 -6.30 16.20
N GLN A 98 33.39 -7.07 17.16
CA GLN A 98 33.65 -8.51 16.98
C GLN A 98 32.34 -9.29 16.82
N ALA A 99 31.32 -9.03 17.63
CA ALA A 99 29.99 -9.65 17.50
C ALA A 99 29.34 -9.33 16.14
N ALA A 100 29.46 -8.09 15.65
CA ALA A 100 28.99 -7.70 14.33
C ALA A 100 29.76 -8.41 13.20
N ARG A 101 31.10 -8.53 13.31
CA ARG A 101 31.92 -9.27 12.35
C ARG A 101 31.60 -10.76 12.35
N ALA A 102 31.38 -11.34 13.53
CA ALA A 102 30.92 -12.72 13.69
C ALA A 102 29.54 -12.91 13.04
N ALA A 103 28.59 -12.01 13.29
CA ALA A 103 27.28 -12.04 12.64
C ALA A 103 27.37 -11.88 11.11
N LYS A 104 28.22 -10.99 10.57
CA LYS A 104 28.47 -10.93 9.11
C LYS A 104 29.02 -12.25 8.57
N ALA A 105 29.92 -12.90 9.30
CA ALA A 105 30.46 -14.21 8.94
C ALA A 105 29.40 -15.32 9.04
N ASP A 106 28.53 -15.30 10.05
CA ASP A 106 27.42 -16.25 10.22
C ASP A 106 26.33 -16.08 9.15
N VAL A 107 26.01 -14.82 8.78
CA VAL A 107 25.15 -14.53 7.65
C VAL A 107 25.81 -14.99 6.35
N ALA A 108 27.11 -14.75 6.15
CA ALA A 108 27.83 -15.26 4.98
C ALA A 108 27.87 -16.80 4.93
N ALA A 109 28.04 -17.48 6.06
CA ALA A 109 27.97 -18.93 6.15
C ALA A 109 26.55 -19.46 5.87
N ALA A 110 25.51 -18.79 6.36
CA ALA A 110 24.12 -19.11 6.06
C ALA A 110 23.78 -18.88 4.59
N VAL A 111 24.15 -17.72 4.03
CA VAL A 111 24.03 -17.42 2.60
C VAL A 111 24.76 -18.47 1.77
N ASN A 112 26.00 -18.85 2.12
CA ASN A 112 26.72 -19.90 1.42
C ASN A 112 26.06 -21.29 1.56
N SER A 113 25.41 -21.60 2.67
CA SER A 113 24.60 -22.82 2.87
C SER A 113 23.31 -22.81 2.05
N VAL A 114 22.62 -21.68 2.01
CA VAL A 114 21.34 -21.46 1.31
C VAL A 114 21.55 -21.42 -0.20
N VAL A 115 22.46 -20.56 -0.67
CA VAL A 115 22.92 -20.48 -2.06
C VAL A 115 23.60 -21.78 -2.48
N GLY A 116 24.31 -22.47 -1.57
CA GLY A 116 24.94 -23.77 -1.84
C GLY A 116 23.93 -24.89 -2.03
N GLN A 117 22.84 -24.93 -1.26
CA GLN A 117 21.74 -25.88 -1.50
C GLN A 117 20.95 -25.49 -2.76
N LEU A 118 20.67 -24.20 -2.98
CA LEU A 118 20.09 -23.73 -4.24
C LEU A 118 20.94 -24.17 -5.43
N LYS A 119 22.27 -23.98 -5.41
CA LYS A 119 23.20 -24.44 -6.45
C LYS A 119 23.24 -25.97 -6.64
N LYS A 120 22.84 -26.76 -5.63
CA LYS A 120 22.66 -28.22 -5.75
C LYS A 120 21.30 -28.61 -6.33
N ALA A 121 20.25 -27.80 -6.12
CA ALA A 121 18.88 -28.06 -6.58
C ALA A 121 18.54 -27.39 -7.94
N ASP A 122 19.19 -26.27 -8.24
CA ASP A 122 19.26 -25.52 -9.51
C ASP A 122 20.72 -25.09 -9.71
N ALA A 123 21.46 -25.86 -10.52
CA ALA A 123 22.86 -25.61 -10.84
C ALA A 123 23.12 -24.23 -11.50
N GLY A 124 22.09 -23.57 -12.03
CA GLY A 124 22.17 -22.21 -12.56
C GLY A 124 21.77 -21.12 -11.58
N THR A 125 21.74 -21.39 -10.27
CA THR A 125 21.55 -20.37 -9.23
C THR A 125 22.68 -19.34 -9.26
N LYS A 126 22.35 -18.08 -9.54
CA LYS A 126 23.27 -16.93 -9.39
C LYS A 126 22.99 -16.21 -8.07
N LEU A 127 24.01 -15.97 -7.27
CA LEU A 127 23.95 -14.99 -6.18
C LEU A 127 24.15 -13.61 -6.81
N VAL A 128 23.13 -12.75 -6.72
CA VAL A 128 23.17 -11.37 -7.25
C VAL A 128 23.86 -10.46 -6.23
N THR A 129 23.45 -10.55 -4.97
CA THR A 129 24.14 -9.87 -3.84
C THR A 129 23.78 -10.52 -2.51
N GLN A 130 24.55 -10.26 -1.47
CA GLN A 130 24.29 -10.65 -0.09
C GLN A 130 24.03 -9.40 0.76
N THR A 131 23.03 -9.46 1.64
CA THR A 131 22.79 -8.47 2.69
C THR A 131 23.13 -9.07 4.04
N SER A 132 23.81 -8.31 4.91
CA SER A 132 24.20 -8.80 6.24
C SER A 132 24.21 -7.73 7.34
N ASN A 133 24.05 -6.45 6.99
CA ASN A 133 24.03 -5.35 7.95
C ASN A 133 22.64 -5.20 8.58
N ALA A 134 21.64 -4.90 7.74
CA ALA A 134 20.28 -4.51 8.11
C ALA A 134 19.29 -5.67 8.19
N VAL A 135 19.28 -6.47 7.13
CA VAL A 135 18.45 -7.67 6.98
C VAL A 135 19.39 -8.74 6.48
N ALA A 136 19.52 -9.85 7.21
CA ALA A 136 20.33 -10.97 6.78
C ALA A 136 19.67 -11.63 5.57
N GLY A 137 20.39 -11.80 4.45
CA GLY A 137 19.75 -12.28 3.24
C GLY A 137 20.65 -12.42 2.03
N ALA A 138 20.07 -12.98 0.97
CA ALA A 138 20.70 -13.12 -0.33
C ALA A 138 19.68 -12.80 -1.43
N VAL A 139 20.02 -11.88 -2.33
CA VAL A 139 19.32 -11.75 -3.60
C VAL A 139 19.86 -12.83 -4.53
N VAL A 140 19.02 -13.78 -4.91
CA VAL A 140 19.38 -14.93 -5.75
C VAL A 140 18.51 -14.97 -7.00
N THR A 141 19.13 -15.27 -8.15
CA THR A 141 18.41 -15.62 -9.37
C THR A 141 18.45 -17.14 -9.54
N ALA A 142 17.32 -17.81 -9.36
CA ALA A 142 17.17 -19.26 -9.50
C ALA A 142 15.74 -19.62 -9.92
N ASP A 143 15.47 -20.89 -10.19
CA ASP A 143 14.12 -21.38 -10.50
C ASP A 143 13.10 -21.07 -9.38
N ALA A 144 11.92 -20.57 -9.76
CA ALA A 144 10.88 -20.15 -8.83
C ALA A 144 10.33 -21.31 -7.97
N ALA A 145 10.26 -22.54 -8.49
CA ALA A 145 9.87 -23.69 -7.67
C ALA A 145 10.96 -24.06 -6.67
N LYS A 146 12.25 -23.93 -7.03
CA LYS A 146 13.39 -24.13 -6.11
C LYS A 146 13.55 -23.01 -5.08
N ILE A 147 13.21 -21.78 -5.44
CA ILE A 147 13.09 -20.64 -4.53
C ILE A 147 11.88 -20.80 -3.59
N ARG A 148 10.74 -21.31 -4.07
CA ARG A 148 9.58 -21.68 -3.23
C ARG A 148 9.84 -22.91 -2.35
N GLU A 149 10.63 -23.89 -2.79
CA GLU A 149 11.16 -24.96 -1.94
C GLU A 149 12.09 -24.39 -0.85
N LEU A 150 12.87 -23.36 -1.17
CA LEU A 150 13.76 -22.70 -0.21
C LEU A 150 13.01 -22.00 0.92
N ALA A 151 11.83 -21.44 0.64
CA ALA A 151 10.94 -20.90 1.66
C ALA A 151 10.54 -21.96 2.72
N LYS A 152 10.74 -23.26 2.46
CA LYS A 152 10.55 -24.32 3.46
C LYS A 152 11.74 -24.48 4.43
N ARG A 153 12.97 -24.08 4.06
CA ARG A 153 14.18 -24.20 4.92
C ARG A 153 14.05 -23.41 6.22
N PRO A 154 14.41 -23.97 7.40
CA PRO A 154 14.20 -23.30 8.68
C PRO A 154 14.97 -21.98 8.85
N ASP A 155 16.09 -21.81 8.14
CA ASP A 155 16.91 -20.61 8.18
C ASP A 155 16.50 -19.51 7.18
N VAL A 156 15.33 -19.63 6.53
CA VAL A 156 14.74 -18.61 5.63
C VAL A 156 13.52 -17.96 6.31
N VAL A 157 13.45 -16.63 6.33
CA VAL A 157 12.35 -15.86 6.95
C VAL A 157 11.25 -15.59 5.92
N SER A 158 11.57 -14.83 4.88
CA SER A 158 10.69 -14.53 3.75
C SER A 158 11.43 -14.64 2.43
N VAL A 159 10.67 -14.86 1.36
CA VAL A 159 11.18 -14.88 -0.01
C VAL A 159 10.29 -13.97 -0.85
N ARG A 160 10.90 -12.90 -1.40
CA ARG A 160 10.19 -11.82 -2.09
C ARG A 160 10.77 -11.67 -3.49
N THR A 161 9.93 -11.54 -4.53
CA THR A 161 10.46 -11.25 -5.87
C THR A 161 11.09 -9.85 -5.90
N VAL A 162 12.32 -9.75 -6.40
CA VAL A 162 12.96 -8.47 -6.70
C VAL A 162 12.50 -8.07 -8.10
N VAL A 163 11.73 -6.99 -8.19
CA VAL A 163 11.14 -6.52 -9.45
C VAL A 163 12.22 -5.86 -10.32
N PRO A 164 12.54 -6.40 -11.51
CA PRO A 164 13.44 -5.74 -12.45
C PRO A 164 12.79 -4.46 -13.02
N LYS A 165 13.60 -3.43 -13.32
CA LYS A 165 13.17 -2.15 -13.93
C LYS A 165 13.85 -1.97 -15.30
N THR A 166 13.18 -1.41 -16.31
CA THR A 166 13.64 -1.29 -17.73
C THR A 166 13.15 0.02 -18.42
N LYS A 167 13.69 0.39 -19.61
CA LYS A 167 13.97 1.79 -20.10
C LYS A 167 13.14 2.38 -21.26
N ASN A 168 12.87 3.72 -21.29
CA ASN A 168 12.29 4.63 -22.34
C ASN A 168 10.80 5.02 -22.10
N ASN A 169 10.20 6.20 -22.43
CA ASN A 169 10.63 7.40 -23.20
C ASN A 169 9.90 8.73 -22.79
N ALA A 170 10.18 9.85 -23.48
CA ALA A 170 9.58 11.21 -23.41
C ALA A 170 8.12 11.38 -23.93
N SER A 171 7.23 10.43 -23.64
CA SER A 171 5.79 10.56 -23.91
C SER A 171 5.05 11.34 -22.81
N ALA A 172 5.63 11.46 -21.61
CA ALA A 172 5.01 12.14 -20.49
C ALA A 172 4.83 13.66 -20.69
N GLU A 173 5.80 14.38 -21.29
CA GLU A 173 5.64 15.81 -21.63
C GLU A 173 4.57 16.04 -22.72
N GLN A 174 4.24 14.99 -23.48
CA GLN A 174 3.23 15.04 -24.54
C GLN A 174 1.84 14.72 -23.99
N LEU A 175 1.74 13.71 -23.11
CA LEU A 175 0.50 13.34 -22.45
C LEU A 175 0.00 14.45 -21.50
N THR A 176 0.92 15.08 -20.75
CA THR A 176 0.63 16.22 -19.87
C THR A 176 0.40 17.55 -20.62
N ASN A 177 0.43 17.57 -21.96
CA ASN A 177 0.37 18.80 -22.77
C ASN A 177 1.46 19.85 -22.46
N THR A 178 2.56 19.45 -21.82
CA THR A 178 3.70 20.32 -21.49
C THR A 178 4.38 20.87 -22.75
N LEU A 179 4.60 20.04 -23.78
CA LEU A 179 5.18 20.51 -25.04
C LEU A 179 4.29 21.57 -25.73
N ALA A 180 2.97 21.40 -25.69
CA ALA A 180 2.02 22.37 -26.24
C ALA A 180 2.06 23.69 -25.45
N SER A 181 2.20 23.60 -24.12
CA SER A 181 2.35 24.76 -23.23
C SER A 181 3.60 25.57 -23.58
N TRP A 182 4.76 24.93 -23.69
CA TRP A 182 6.02 25.56 -24.13
C TRP A 182 5.87 26.27 -25.48
N GLN A 183 5.26 25.60 -26.47
CA GLN A 183 5.02 26.13 -27.81
C GLN A 183 4.09 27.35 -27.83
N GLN A 184 3.09 27.39 -26.94
CA GLN A 184 2.14 28.49 -26.84
C GLN A 184 2.71 29.65 -26.01
N THR A 185 2.94 29.41 -24.72
CA THR A 185 3.24 30.46 -23.73
C THR A 185 4.69 30.92 -23.78
N GLY A 186 5.62 30.04 -24.16
CA GLY A 186 7.06 30.30 -24.03
C GLY A 186 7.54 30.37 -22.57
N LYS A 187 6.79 29.78 -21.64
CA LYS A 187 7.15 29.60 -20.22
C LYS A 187 7.88 28.28 -20.06
N PHE A 188 8.97 28.28 -19.29
CA PHE A 188 9.84 27.12 -19.08
C PHE A 188 10.30 26.96 -17.62
N GLY A 189 9.73 27.76 -16.70
CA GLY A 189 10.12 27.80 -15.29
C GLY A 189 11.23 28.82 -14.97
N ASP A 190 11.60 29.72 -15.90
CA ASP A 190 12.66 30.71 -15.68
C ASP A 190 12.44 31.48 -14.36
N GLY A 191 13.42 31.41 -13.46
CA GLY A 191 13.42 32.12 -12.17
C GLY A 191 12.78 31.38 -11.00
N ILE A 192 12.08 30.27 -11.22
CA ILE A 192 11.42 29.50 -10.14
C ILE A 192 12.43 28.60 -9.44
N ARG A 193 12.43 28.61 -8.09
CA ARG A 193 13.32 27.83 -7.23
C ARG A 193 12.65 26.53 -6.79
N VAL A 194 13.16 25.38 -7.21
CA VAL A 194 12.59 24.07 -6.85
C VAL A 194 13.58 23.24 -6.01
N GLY A 195 13.21 22.95 -4.77
CA GLY A 195 13.93 22.03 -3.89
C GLY A 195 13.62 20.57 -4.23
N VAL A 196 14.65 19.74 -4.35
CA VAL A 196 14.54 18.29 -4.51
C VAL A 196 15.05 17.64 -3.22
N ILE A 197 14.13 17.20 -2.38
CA ILE A 197 14.42 16.56 -1.09
C ILE A 197 14.51 15.04 -1.32
N ASP A 198 15.73 14.52 -1.45
CA ASP A 198 15.98 13.16 -1.96
C ASP A 198 17.40 12.62 -1.64
N ASP A 199 17.94 11.68 -2.42
CA ASP A 199 19.30 11.11 -2.30
C ASP A 199 20.45 11.94 -2.94
N GLY A 200 20.14 13.18 -3.33
CA GLY A 200 21.04 14.17 -3.96
C GLY A 200 20.84 14.34 -5.47
N ILE A 201 21.65 15.20 -6.10
CA ILE A 201 21.62 15.41 -7.57
C ILE A 201 23.02 15.28 -8.17
N ASP A 202 23.17 14.48 -9.22
CA ASP A 202 24.40 14.47 -10.04
C ASP A 202 24.47 15.69 -10.96
N TYR A 203 24.87 16.83 -10.41
CA TYR A 203 25.09 18.07 -11.16
C TYR A 203 26.21 17.97 -12.22
N THR A 204 26.98 16.87 -12.28
CA THR A 204 28.00 16.64 -13.32
C THR A 204 27.41 16.06 -14.61
N HIS A 205 26.17 15.54 -14.54
CA HIS A 205 25.48 14.93 -15.67
C HIS A 205 25.12 15.95 -16.76
N ALA A 206 25.18 15.52 -18.03
CA ALA A 206 24.92 16.38 -19.20
C ALA A 206 23.52 16.99 -19.18
N ASP A 207 22.54 16.28 -18.61
CA ASP A 207 21.16 16.77 -18.49
C ASP A 207 21.03 18.03 -17.62
N PHE A 208 21.97 18.28 -16.71
CA PHE A 208 22.03 19.51 -15.90
C PHE A 208 23.07 20.51 -16.41
N GLY A 209 23.66 20.28 -17.59
CA GLY A 209 24.71 21.11 -18.17
C GLY A 209 26.09 20.89 -17.57
N GLY A 210 26.30 19.81 -16.81
CA GLY A 210 27.62 19.41 -16.32
C GLY A 210 28.51 18.82 -17.43
N PRO A 211 29.77 18.45 -17.12
CA PRO A 211 30.74 17.93 -18.11
C PRO A 211 30.27 16.70 -18.89
N GLY A 212 29.30 15.94 -18.36
CA GLY A 212 28.62 14.89 -19.13
C GLY A 212 29.39 13.58 -19.26
N THR A 213 30.39 13.32 -18.41
CA THR A 213 31.20 12.10 -18.44
C THR A 213 31.24 11.36 -17.09
N PRO A 214 31.34 10.01 -17.09
CA PRO A 214 31.53 9.24 -15.85
C PRO A 214 32.78 9.64 -15.06
N GLU A 215 33.84 10.08 -15.73
CA GLU A 215 35.10 10.51 -15.10
C GLU A 215 34.92 11.80 -14.30
N ALA A 216 34.09 12.74 -14.79
CA ALA A 216 33.78 13.96 -14.08
C ALA A 216 33.02 13.67 -12.77
N TYR A 217 32.05 12.76 -12.81
CA TYR A 217 31.36 12.29 -11.61
C TYR A 217 32.32 11.62 -10.62
N GLN A 218 33.20 10.73 -11.10
CA GLN A 218 34.16 10.01 -10.25
C GLN A 218 35.25 10.91 -9.64
N ALA A 219 35.54 12.05 -10.25
CA ALA A 219 36.51 13.01 -9.76
C ALA A 219 35.99 13.90 -8.61
N VAL A 220 34.69 13.92 -8.33
CA VAL A 220 34.11 14.70 -7.23
C VAL A 220 34.32 13.99 -5.90
N ASP A 221 35.05 14.65 -4.99
CA ASP A 221 35.04 14.29 -3.58
C ASP A 221 33.70 14.71 -2.96
N ARG A 222 32.85 13.71 -2.68
CA ARG A 222 31.50 13.94 -2.15
C ARG A 222 31.47 14.57 -0.75
N THR A 223 32.59 14.61 -0.04
CA THR A 223 32.64 15.14 1.34
C THR A 223 33.16 16.58 1.43
N LYS A 224 33.41 17.22 0.28
CA LYS A 224 34.04 18.53 0.17
C LYS A 224 33.35 19.40 -0.89
N PRO A 225 33.45 20.74 -0.79
CA PRO A 225 32.97 21.63 -1.84
C PRO A 225 33.61 21.27 -3.19
N SER A 226 32.79 21.23 -4.24
CA SER A 226 33.18 20.88 -5.59
C SER A 226 33.24 22.12 -6.47
N PRO A 227 34.25 22.31 -7.35
CA PRO A 227 34.27 23.44 -8.28
C PRO A 227 33.16 23.37 -9.36
N LEU A 228 32.37 22.29 -9.38
CA LEU A 228 31.22 22.09 -10.26
C LEU A 228 29.87 22.35 -9.56
N PHE A 229 29.87 22.73 -8.28
CA PHE A 229 28.67 23.04 -7.51
C PHE A 229 28.87 24.29 -6.62
N PRO A 230 27.94 25.25 -6.59
CA PRO A 230 26.71 25.32 -7.40
C PRO A 230 26.99 25.48 -8.90
N SER A 231 26.03 25.05 -9.73
CA SER A 231 26.07 25.16 -11.19
C SER A 231 24.94 26.07 -11.70
N ALA A 232 24.93 26.38 -13.00
CA ALA A 232 23.86 27.17 -13.61
C ALA A 232 22.46 26.51 -13.58
N LYS A 233 22.38 25.22 -13.21
CA LYS A 233 21.12 24.46 -13.08
C LYS A 233 20.84 24.07 -11.64
N VAL A 234 21.84 23.49 -10.98
CA VAL A 234 21.77 23.10 -9.56
C VAL A 234 22.44 24.21 -8.76
N VAL A 235 21.68 25.28 -8.51
CA VAL A 235 22.20 26.59 -8.08
C VAL A 235 22.49 26.68 -6.58
N GLY A 236 22.06 25.69 -5.80
CA GLY A 236 22.25 25.59 -4.37
C GLY A 236 21.82 24.22 -3.85
N GLY A 237 21.85 24.06 -2.52
CA GLY A 237 21.57 22.78 -1.87
C GLY A 237 22.52 22.46 -0.73
N THR A 238 22.24 21.36 -0.03
CA THR A 238 22.93 20.94 1.19
C THR A 238 22.83 19.41 1.34
N ASP A 239 23.88 18.77 1.86
CA ASP A 239 23.79 17.39 2.34
C ASP A 239 23.56 17.40 3.85
N LEU A 240 22.32 17.10 4.28
CA LEU A 240 21.94 16.99 5.68
C LEU A 240 22.18 15.58 6.25
N ALA A 241 22.52 14.61 5.40
CA ALA A 241 22.65 13.20 5.75
C ALA A 241 24.11 12.74 5.81
N GLY A 242 24.86 12.96 4.72
CA GLY A 242 26.14 12.33 4.45
C GLY A 242 26.00 10.88 3.96
N ASP A 243 26.95 10.42 3.14
CA ASP A 243 26.91 9.14 2.43
C ASP A 243 26.64 7.87 3.29
N ASP A 244 26.97 7.89 4.59
CA ASP A 244 26.83 6.75 5.52
C ASP A 244 25.54 6.81 6.38
N TYR A 245 24.63 7.77 6.18
CA TYR A 245 23.45 7.91 7.03
C TYR A 245 22.31 6.94 6.72
N ASP A 246 21.76 6.35 7.78
CA ASP A 246 20.57 5.50 7.78
C ASP A 246 19.86 5.65 9.13
N ALA A 247 18.67 6.27 9.17
CA ALA A 247 17.96 6.62 10.41
C ALA A 247 17.74 5.42 11.36
N GLU A 248 17.47 4.23 10.83
CA GLU A 248 17.31 2.99 11.60
C GLU A 248 18.66 2.41 12.09
N GLY A 249 19.79 2.96 11.66
CA GLY A 249 21.15 2.51 11.99
C GLY A 249 21.53 1.15 11.40
N LYS A 250 20.75 0.62 10.46
CA LYS A 250 20.78 -0.78 10.02
C LYS A 250 21.84 -1.07 8.95
N THR A 251 22.01 -0.15 8.00
CA THR A 251 23.00 -0.20 6.91
C THR A 251 24.15 0.78 7.10
N GLY A 252 23.93 1.86 7.86
CA GLY A 252 24.87 2.95 8.13
C GLY A 252 24.70 3.56 9.53
N SER A 253 25.15 4.80 9.71
CA SER A 253 25.06 5.59 10.94
C SER A 253 23.63 6.12 11.18
N PRO A 254 23.01 5.91 12.36
CA PRO A 254 21.75 6.56 12.74
C PRO A 254 21.93 8.05 13.08
N THR A 255 23.18 8.51 13.23
CA THR A 255 23.49 9.94 13.36
C THR A 255 23.88 10.46 11.98
N PRO A 256 23.17 11.46 11.42
CA PRO A 256 23.58 12.09 10.17
C PRO A 256 24.93 12.78 10.35
N LYS A 257 25.69 12.88 9.27
CA LYS A 257 26.95 13.61 9.19
C LYS A 257 26.90 14.56 7.99
N PRO A 258 26.23 15.72 8.14
CA PRO A 258 26.10 16.72 7.09
C PRO A 258 27.44 17.13 6.47
N ASP A 259 27.43 17.45 5.19
CA ASP A 259 28.57 17.99 4.47
C ASP A 259 28.13 18.95 3.32
N PRO A 260 29.04 19.73 2.71
CA PRO A 260 28.66 20.83 1.83
C PRO A 260 28.35 20.41 0.38
N ASN A 261 28.28 19.10 0.06
CA ASN A 261 28.20 18.64 -1.32
C ASN A 261 27.04 17.64 -1.55
N PRO A 262 25.85 18.11 -1.99
CA PRO A 262 24.65 17.29 -2.18
C PRO A 262 24.69 16.41 -3.44
N ILE A 263 25.88 16.01 -3.91
CA ILE A 263 26.01 15.15 -5.09
C ILE A 263 25.42 13.77 -4.81
N ALA A 264 24.61 13.28 -5.75
CA ALA A 264 23.93 12.01 -5.62
C ALA A 264 24.90 10.83 -5.47
N CYS A 265 24.73 10.06 -4.40
CA CYS A 265 25.33 8.74 -4.26
C CYS A 265 24.31 7.60 -4.36
N GLY A 266 23.02 7.91 -4.24
CA GLY A 266 21.93 7.13 -4.81
C GLY A 266 21.67 7.50 -6.28
N GLU A 267 20.43 7.31 -6.74
CA GLU A 267 20.00 7.47 -8.14
C GLU A 267 18.68 8.24 -8.25
N HIS A 268 17.86 8.18 -7.20
CA HIS A 268 16.47 8.56 -7.22
C HIS A 268 16.30 10.07 -7.38
N GLY A 269 17.05 10.87 -6.61
CA GLY A 269 17.02 12.33 -6.68
C GLY A 269 17.55 12.89 -7.99
N THR A 270 18.52 12.21 -8.62
CA THR A 270 19.02 12.57 -9.97
C THR A 270 17.96 12.33 -11.04
N HIS A 271 17.26 11.19 -10.97
CA HIS A 271 16.15 10.87 -11.87
C HIS A 271 14.99 11.87 -11.70
N VAL A 272 14.56 12.12 -10.45
CA VAL A 272 13.54 13.10 -10.08
C VAL A 272 13.89 14.50 -10.60
N ALA A 273 15.11 14.98 -10.33
CA ALA A 273 15.58 16.29 -10.75
C ALA A 273 15.54 16.49 -12.28
N GLY A 274 15.92 15.47 -13.05
CA GLY A 274 15.87 15.51 -14.51
C GLY A 274 14.42 15.63 -15.01
N THR A 275 13.48 14.90 -14.41
CA THR A 275 12.05 14.99 -14.77
C THR A 275 11.43 16.35 -14.43
N ILE A 276 11.87 17.01 -13.35
CA ILE A 276 11.43 18.39 -13.02
C ILE A 276 11.99 19.39 -14.03
N ALA A 277 13.32 19.46 -14.16
CA ALA A 277 13.99 20.59 -14.81
C ALA A 277 15.31 20.25 -15.52
N GLY A 278 15.53 19.00 -15.92
CA GLY A 278 16.62 18.64 -16.84
C GLY A 278 16.54 19.46 -18.13
N TYR A 279 17.68 19.86 -18.68
CA TYR A 279 17.72 20.59 -19.96
C TYR A 279 17.34 19.70 -21.14
N GLY A 280 17.43 18.38 -20.99
CA GLY A 280 17.36 17.38 -22.04
C GLY A 280 18.75 17.05 -22.59
N VAL A 281 18.89 15.84 -23.13
CA VAL A 281 20.13 15.34 -23.74
C VAL A 281 19.85 14.91 -25.18
N ASN A 282 20.59 15.48 -26.12
CA ASN A 282 20.52 15.18 -27.55
C ASN A 282 20.89 13.71 -27.85
N ALA A 283 20.56 13.24 -29.06
CA ALA A 283 20.90 11.88 -29.49
C ALA A 283 22.42 11.59 -29.42
N ASP A 284 23.26 12.60 -29.68
CA ASP A 284 24.72 12.54 -29.59
C ASP A 284 25.28 12.53 -28.15
N GLY A 285 24.43 12.72 -27.14
CA GLY A 285 24.82 12.74 -25.73
C GLY A 285 25.21 14.12 -25.19
N THR A 286 25.04 15.21 -25.96
CA THR A 286 25.25 16.59 -25.49
C THR A 286 24.00 17.18 -24.82
N THR A 287 24.17 18.15 -23.93
CA THR A 287 23.08 18.94 -23.35
C THR A 287 22.29 19.67 -24.43
N PHE A 288 20.96 19.66 -24.35
CA PHE A 288 20.12 20.46 -25.23
C PHE A 288 20.15 21.94 -24.80
N ILE A 289 20.80 22.76 -25.61
CA ILE A 289 20.87 24.23 -25.46
C ILE A 289 19.96 24.97 -26.46
N GLY A 290 19.00 24.26 -27.07
CA GLY A 290 18.12 24.78 -28.10
C GLY A 290 16.90 25.53 -27.53
N ASN A 291 16.02 25.97 -28.43
CA ASN A 291 14.79 26.66 -28.05
C ASN A 291 13.63 25.66 -27.87
N TYR A 292 13.22 25.41 -26.62
CA TYR A 292 12.10 24.53 -26.27
C TYR A 292 10.79 24.87 -27.01
N LYS A 293 10.52 26.15 -27.28
CA LYS A 293 9.34 26.61 -28.06
C LYS A 293 9.31 26.06 -29.50
N LYS A 294 10.47 25.65 -30.03
CA LYS A 294 10.62 25.12 -31.40
C LYS A 294 10.73 23.60 -31.47
N LEU A 295 10.76 22.90 -30.33
CA LEU A 295 10.72 21.44 -30.31
C LEU A 295 9.37 20.96 -30.87
N ASN A 296 9.40 19.87 -31.62
CA ASN A 296 8.22 19.10 -31.99
C ASN A 296 8.34 17.65 -31.50
N LYS A 297 7.20 16.92 -31.51
CA LYS A 297 7.12 15.53 -31.06
C LYS A 297 8.25 14.65 -31.60
N LYS A 298 8.53 14.67 -32.92
CA LYS A 298 9.59 13.85 -33.53
C LYS A 298 11.00 14.21 -33.03
N GLN A 299 11.26 15.49 -32.75
CA GLN A 299 12.55 15.91 -32.19
C GLN A 299 12.68 15.43 -30.74
N LEU A 300 11.64 15.61 -29.93
CA LEU A 300 11.59 15.16 -28.54
C LEU A 300 11.73 13.63 -28.43
N ASP A 301 10.98 12.87 -29.23
CA ASP A 301 11.04 11.40 -29.31
C ASP A 301 12.43 10.87 -29.70
N ALA A 302 13.24 11.70 -30.40
CA ALA A 302 14.59 11.36 -30.85
C ALA A 302 15.71 11.80 -29.89
N MET A 303 15.39 12.51 -28.81
CA MET A 303 16.37 12.86 -27.78
C MET A 303 16.80 11.61 -26.99
N ARG A 304 18.01 11.63 -26.45
CA ARG A 304 18.45 10.59 -25.51
C ARG A 304 17.69 10.73 -24.19
N ILE A 305 17.48 11.95 -23.73
CA ILE A 305 16.66 12.29 -22.56
C ILE A 305 15.82 13.49 -22.96
N GLY A 306 14.50 13.43 -22.77
CA GLY A 306 13.63 14.60 -22.97
C GLY A 306 13.96 15.69 -21.94
N PRO A 307 13.72 16.97 -22.24
CA PRO A 307 13.83 18.01 -21.23
C PRO A 307 12.79 17.80 -20.13
N GLY A 308 13.18 18.06 -18.88
CA GLY A 308 12.26 18.10 -17.75
C GLY A 308 11.14 19.10 -17.96
N THR A 309 10.04 18.92 -17.23
CA THR A 309 8.77 19.63 -17.46
C THR A 309 8.89 21.17 -17.37
N ALA A 310 9.77 21.68 -16.50
CA ALA A 310 10.16 23.08 -16.38
C ALA A 310 11.68 23.22 -16.62
N PRO A 311 12.17 23.12 -17.86
CA PRO A 311 13.60 22.90 -18.15
C PRO A 311 14.49 24.11 -17.86
N LYS A 312 13.92 25.26 -17.44
CA LYS A 312 14.64 26.43 -16.96
C LYS A 312 14.37 26.81 -15.50
N ALA A 313 13.62 26.00 -14.75
CA ALA A 313 13.59 26.13 -13.30
C ALA A 313 14.99 25.88 -12.70
N LEU A 314 15.25 26.52 -11.57
CA LEU A 314 16.48 26.39 -10.81
C LEU A 314 16.31 25.27 -9.78
N LEU A 315 17.26 24.35 -9.70
CA LEU A 315 17.22 23.21 -8.79
C LEU A 315 18.07 23.47 -7.54
N TYR A 316 17.51 23.10 -6.38
CA TYR A 316 18.21 23.02 -5.11
C TYR A 316 18.27 21.56 -4.67
N ALA A 317 19.49 21.02 -4.50
CA ALA A 317 19.71 19.63 -4.13
C ALA A 317 19.72 19.49 -2.60
N ILE A 318 18.67 18.94 -2.00
CA ILE A 318 18.54 18.80 -0.54
C ILE A 318 18.65 17.31 -0.20
N LYS A 319 19.84 16.85 0.15
CA LYS A 319 20.10 15.42 0.36
C LYS A 319 19.77 15.02 1.80
N VAL A 320 18.86 14.06 1.94
CA VAL A 320 18.34 13.56 3.24
C VAL A 320 18.57 12.06 3.44
N PHE A 321 19.15 11.36 2.46
CA PHE A 321 19.55 9.96 2.58
C PHE A 321 21.07 9.81 2.42
N GLY A 322 21.64 8.84 3.13
CA GLY A 322 22.91 8.23 2.72
C GLY A 322 22.76 7.41 1.43
N CYS A 323 23.83 6.75 1.00
CA CYS A 323 23.80 5.98 -0.27
C CYS A 323 22.95 4.71 -0.20
N THR A 324 22.63 4.26 1.02
CA THR A 324 21.67 3.21 1.36
C THR A 324 21.09 3.53 2.72
N GLY A 325 19.82 3.22 2.94
CA GLY A 325 19.19 3.34 4.25
C GLY A 325 17.88 4.10 4.22
N SER A 326 17.47 4.53 5.41
CA SER A 326 16.25 5.27 5.72
C SER A 326 16.58 6.71 6.16
N THR A 327 15.57 7.58 6.22
CA THR A 327 15.70 8.95 6.74
C THR A 327 14.61 9.27 7.75
N ASN A 328 14.95 10.10 8.74
CA ASN A 328 14.00 10.76 9.65
C ASN A 328 14.31 12.26 9.83
N ILE A 329 15.10 12.84 8.92
CA ILE A 329 15.49 14.27 8.92
C ILE A 329 14.73 15.10 7.85
N THR A 330 13.63 14.56 7.32
CA THR A 330 12.77 15.25 6.34
C THR A 330 12.29 16.62 6.84
N SER A 331 11.86 16.70 8.10
CA SER A 331 11.51 17.96 8.78
C SER A 331 12.61 19.02 8.70
N GLN A 332 13.89 18.65 8.87
CA GLN A 332 15.02 19.57 8.75
C GLN A 332 15.21 20.07 7.30
N ALA A 333 14.96 19.22 6.30
CA ALA A 333 15.01 19.60 4.89
C ALA A 333 13.84 20.51 4.47
N LEU A 334 12.66 20.31 5.06
CA LEU A 334 11.51 21.19 4.88
C LEU A 334 11.80 22.56 5.52
N ASP A 335 12.31 22.58 6.76
CA ASP A 335 12.72 23.81 7.46
C ASP A 335 13.76 24.62 6.67
N TRP A 336 14.82 23.94 6.18
CA TRP A 336 15.87 24.55 5.34
C TRP A 336 15.34 25.16 4.04
N ALA A 337 14.23 24.67 3.48
CA ALA A 337 13.64 25.24 2.27
C ALA A 337 13.01 26.63 2.46
N LEU A 338 12.86 27.10 3.70
CA LEU A 338 12.37 28.45 4.02
C LEU A 338 13.47 29.51 4.02
N ASP A 339 14.71 29.13 4.32
CA ASP A 339 15.90 30.00 4.45
C ASP A 339 17.14 29.22 3.93
N PRO A 340 17.25 28.99 2.61
CA PRO A 340 18.31 28.16 2.03
C PRO A 340 19.72 28.77 2.07
N ASP A 341 19.88 30.09 2.25
CA ASP A 341 21.22 30.69 2.47
C ASP A 341 21.59 30.90 3.96
N GLY A 342 20.60 30.90 4.86
CA GLY A 342 20.78 30.90 6.31
C GLY A 342 21.04 32.28 6.92
N ASP A 343 20.73 33.37 6.20
CA ASP A 343 20.91 34.74 6.69
C ASP A 343 19.72 35.26 7.53
N GLY A 344 18.58 34.58 7.49
CA GLY A 344 17.34 34.91 8.19
C GLY A 344 16.33 35.74 7.39
N ASP A 345 16.60 36.07 6.12
CA ASP A 345 15.65 36.67 5.17
C ASP A 345 14.87 35.60 4.39
N PHE A 346 13.81 35.10 5.02
CA PHE A 346 12.86 34.16 4.45
C PHE A 346 12.20 34.60 3.12
N THR A 347 12.50 35.77 2.52
CA THR A 347 12.09 36.07 1.13
C THR A 347 12.90 35.30 0.08
N ASP A 348 14.04 34.71 0.48
CA ASP A 348 14.84 33.83 -0.36
C ASP A 348 14.30 32.38 -0.48
N HIS A 349 13.21 32.07 0.25
CA HIS A 349 12.55 30.76 0.31
C HIS A 349 12.37 30.07 -1.06
N LEU A 350 12.43 28.73 -1.09
CA LEU A 350 12.15 27.97 -2.31
C LEU A 350 10.68 28.14 -2.74
N ASP A 351 10.36 28.16 -4.04
CA ASP A 351 8.97 28.28 -4.48
C ASP A 351 8.18 26.99 -4.28
N ILE A 352 8.85 25.86 -4.51
CA ILE A 352 8.29 24.52 -4.57
C ILE A 352 9.29 23.56 -3.94
N VAL A 353 8.81 22.60 -3.15
CA VAL A 353 9.61 21.43 -2.75
C VAL A 353 8.99 20.17 -3.32
N ASN A 354 9.77 19.41 -4.08
CA ASN A 354 9.42 18.05 -4.51
C ASN A 354 9.92 17.06 -3.46
N LEU A 355 9.00 16.30 -2.88
CA LEU A 355 9.30 15.25 -1.91
C LEU A 355 8.76 13.91 -2.41
N SER A 356 9.64 13.11 -2.99
CA SER A 356 9.32 11.82 -3.63
C SER A 356 9.46 10.62 -2.66
N LEU A 357 9.26 10.88 -1.36
CA LEU A 357 9.34 9.94 -0.23
C LEU A 357 8.14 10.13 0.73
N GLY A 358 7.90 9.14 1.59
CA GLY A 358 6.86 9.17 2.61
C GLY A 358 6.67 7.80 3.27
N SER A 359 5.73 7.71 4.22
CA SER A 359 5.38 6.48 4.93
C SER A 359 3.97 6.00 4.58
N ASP A 360 3.82 4.76 4.11
CA ASP A 360 2.52 4.11 3.95
C ASP A 360 1.82 4.00 5.32
N PHE A 361 0.49 4.19 5.36
CA PHE A 361 -0.34 4.25 6.58
C PHE A 361 0.07 5.31 7.63
N GLY A 362 0.99 6.23 7.32
CA GLY A 362 1.36 7.34 8.19
C GLY A 362 0.16 8.25 8.51
N ALA A 363 0.16 8.85 9.70
CA ALA A 363 -0.98 9.61 10.18
C ALA A 363 -1.03 11.06 9.62
N PRO A 364 -2.21 11.72 9.56
CA PRO A 364 -2.29 13.15 9.17
C PRO A 364 -1.76 14.13 10.24
N ASP A 365 -1.59 13.65 11.47
CA ASP A 365 -1.03 14.38 12.62
C ASP A 365 0.42 13.98 12.92
N ASP A 366 1.12 13.51 11.88
CA ASP A 366 2.55 13.26 11.86
C ASP A 366 3.37 14.57 11.91
N PRO A 367 4.53 14.63 12.58
CA PRO A 367 5.33 15.86 12.71
C PRO A 367 5.69 16.55 11.38
N ASP A 368 5.99 15.80 10.31
CA ASP A 368 6.34 16.42 9.02
C ASP A 368 5.17 17.23 8.42
N SER A 369 3.93 16.89 8.77
CA SER A 369 2.72 17.62 8.38
C SER A 369 2.68 19.05 8.93
N LEU A 370 3.34 19.31 10.08
CA LEU A 370 3.48 20.65 10.65
C LEU A 370 4.40 21.52 9.78
N PHE A 371 5.48 20.95 9.28
CA PHE A 371 6.41 21.63 8.37
C PHE A 371 5.76 21.87 7.01
N VAL A 372 5.10 20.87 6.41
CA VAL A 372 4.32 21.04 5.16
C VAL A 372 3.31 22.19 5.26
N ARG A 373 2.55 22.28 6.37
CA ARG A 373 1.65 23.41 6.64
C ARG A 373 2.40 24.74 6.74
N LYS A 374 3.56 24.77 7.41
CA LYS A 374 4.38 25.99 7.56
C LYS A 374 4.98 26.47 6.24
N LEU A 375 5.38 25.56 5.37
CA LEU A 375 5.85 25.87 4.02
C LEU A 375 4.74 26.54 3.20
N ALA A 376 3.56 25.93 3.16
CA ALA A 376 2.41 26.48 2.46
C ALA A 376 1.98 27.86 2.99
N GLN A 377 2.05 28.07 4.31
CA GLN A 377 1.78 29.37 4.94
C GLN A 377 2.79 30.47 4.55
N ASN A 378 4.03 30.10 4.24
CA ASN A 378 5.10 31.03 3.88
C ASN A 378 5.43 31.01 2.37
N GLY A 379 4.48 30.63 1.52
CA GLY A 379 4.65 30.79 0.07
C GLY A 379 5.41 29.65 -0.64
N VAL A 380 5.80 28.58 0.05
CA VAL A 380 6.42 27.38 -0.53
C VAL A 380 5.34 26.33 -0.80
N LEU A 381 5.22 25.77 -2.00
CA LEU A 381 4.24 24.70 -2.30
C LEU A 381 4.90 23.30 -2.21
N PRO A 382 4.54 22.45 -1.24
CA PRO A 382 5.02 21.07 -1.18
C PRO A 382 4.26 20.17 -2.16
N VAL A 383 5.00 19.51 -3.06
CA VAL A 383 4.48 18.53 -4.03
C VAL A 383 5.00 17.14 -3.66
N LEU A 384 4.08 16.23 -3.32
CA LEU A 384 4.38 14.99 -2.61
C LEU A 384 3.89 13.75 -3.38
N ALA A 385 4.64 12.65 -3.28
CA ALA A 385 4.17 11.35 -3.78
C ALA A 385 3.00 10.82 -2.94
N ALA A 386 2.01 10.17 -3.56
CA ALA A 386 0.93 9.50 -2.83
C ALA A 386 1.39 8.23 -2.07
N GLY A 387 2.58 7.71 -2.35
CA GLY A 387 3.09 6.43 -1.84
C GLY A 387 2.93 5.29 -2.87
N ASN A 388 3.52 4.12 -2.58
CA ASN A 388 3.53 2.97 -3.51
C ASN A 388 2.88 1.70 -2.93
N GLY A 389 2.05 1.83 -1.87
CA GLY A 389 1.37 0.74 -1.17
C GLY A 389 0.16 0.12 -1.89
N GLY A 390 -0.17 0.57 -3.10
CA GLY A 390 -1.21 -0.05 -3.94
C GLY A 390 -2.66 0.35 -3.60
N ASP A 391 -3.62 -0.45 -4.06
CA ASP A 391 -5.05 -0.23 -3.79
C ASP A 391 -5.45 -0.84 -2.45
N LEU A 392 -5.05 -0.20 -1.33
CA LEU A 392 -5.42 -0.59 0.03
C LEU A 392 -6.09 0.59 0.76
N ASN A 393 -7.00 0.31 1.70
CA ASN A 393 -7.71 1.35 2.43
C ASN A 393 -6.77 2.07 3.41
N ASP A 394 -6.81 3.41 3.38
CA ASP A 394 -6.00 4.33 4.18
C ASP A 394 -4.46 4.17 4.02
N VAL A 395 -3.98 3.67 2.87
CA VAL A 395 -2.54 3.38 2.66
C VAL A 395 -1.68 4.59 2.31
N ALA A 396 -2.21 5.59 1.61
CA ALA A 396 -1.47 6.84 1.40
C ALA A 396 -1.31 7.58 2.74
N GLY A 397 -0.07 7.87 3.15
CA GLY A 397 0.26 8.39 4.47
C GLY A 397 1.09 9.68 4.49
N SER A 398 1.88 9.85 5.55
CA SER A 398 2.64 11.08 5.82
C SER A 398 3.82 11.28 4.84
N PRO A 399 4.14 12.52 4.43
CA PRO A 399 3.40 13.76 4.71
C PRO A 399 2.31 14.07 3.66
N GLY A 400 2.16 13.21 2.64
CA GLY A 400 1.27 13.41 1.50
C GLY A 400 -0.23 13.44 1.84
N ASN A 401 -0.62 12.96 3.01
CA ASN A 401 -2.00 13.06 3.52
C ASN A 401 -2.35 14.45 4.12
N THR A 402 -1.37 15.36 4.26
CA THR A 402 -1.59 16.74 4.73
C THR A 402 -2.48 17.54 3.77
N PRO A 403 -3.51 18.28 4.23
CA PRO A 403 -4.35 19.09 3.36
C PRO A 403 -3.56 20.03 2.45
N GLU A 404 -2.59 20.76 3.00
CA GLU A 404 -1.80 21.77 2.31
C GLU A 404 -0.85 21.23 1.23
N ALA A 405 -0.50 19.93 1.26
CA ALA A 405 0.31 19.30 0.22
C ALA A 405 -0.45 19.18 -1.11
N LEU A 406 0.28 19.18 -2.24
CA LEU A 406 -0.21 18.73 -3.55
C LEU A 406 0.28 17.30 -3.79
N THR A 407 -0.63 16.33 -3.66
CA THR A 407 -0.28 14.91 -3.56
C THR A 407 -0.63 14.15 -4.85
N VAL A 408 0.31 13.36 -5.34
CA VAL A 408 0.31 12.89 -6.74
C VAL A 408 0.23 11.36 -6.86
N ALA A 409 -0.83 10.87 -7.50
CA ALA A 409 -0.98 9.48 -7.95
C ALA A 409 -0.23 9.22 -9.27
N SER A 410 0.03 7.94 -9.54
CA SER A 410 0.72 7.48 -10.76
C SER A 410 -0.27 6.87 -11.77
N SER A 411 -0.24 7.36 -13.01
CA SER A 411 -0.83 6.72 -14.19
C SER A 411 0.23 6.17 -15.15
N ARG A 412 -0.26 5.38 -16.11
CA ARG A 412 0.49 4.98 -17.30
C ARG A 412 0.32 5.99 -18.42
N ASP A 413 1.30 6.02 -19.32
CA ASP A 413 1.18 6.66 -20.63
C ASP A 413 1.03 5.62 -21.74
N ALA A 414 1.14 6.04 -23.00
CA ALA A 414 0.96 5.15 -24.15
C ALA A 414 2.20 4.28 -24.46
N GLY A 415 3.32 4.50 -23.79
CA GLY A 415 4.62 3.93 -24.10
C GLY A 415 4.81 2.56 -23.47
N GLU A 416 4.85 1.50 -24.29
CA GLU A 416 5.28 0.19 -23.84
C GLU A 416 6.56 -0.24 -24.55
N LEU A 417 7.55 -0.72 -23.81
CA LEU A 417 8.64 -1.48 -24.41
C LEU A 417 8.32 -2.96 -24.43
N LYS A 418 8.41 -3.51 -25.63
CA LYS A 418 8.29 -4.94 -25.87
C LYS A 418 9.64 -5.47 -26.34
N ASP A 419 9.81 -6.77 -26.28
CA ASP A 419 10.99 -7.40 -26.85
C ASP A 419 10.92 -7.38 -28.37
N ALA A 420 12.09 -7.31 -29.01
CA ALA A 420 12.27 -7.26 -30.44
C ALA A 420 12.74 -8.61 -30.99
N LEU A 421 11.93 -9.13 -31.91
CA LEU A 421 12.35 -10.06 -32.95
C LEU A 421 12.81 -9.25 -34.16
N GLU A 422 13.89 -9.61 -34.85
CA GLU A 422 14.14 -9.08 -36.20
C GLU A 422 13.65 -10.08 -37.25
N VAL A 423 12.75 -9.67 -38.15
CA VAL A 423 12.40 -10.45 -39.34
C VAL A 423 13.37 -10.04 -40.44
N THR A 424 14.08 -11.01 -41.01
CA THR A 424 15.09 -10.78 -42.07
C THR A 424 14.54 -11.06 -43.47
N ALA A 425 13.49 -11.90 -43.57
CA ALA A 425 12.69 -12.13 -44.77
C ALA A 425 11.28 -12.65 -44.39
N PRO A 426 10.22 -12.38 -45.19
CA PRO A 426 10.21 -11.51 -46.36
C PRO A 426 10.07 -10.02 -46.03
N ILE A 427 9.48 -9.67 -44.87
CA ILE A 427 9.27 -8.28 -44.44
C ILE A 427 10.40 -7.90 -43.49
N LYS A 428 11.37 -7.09 -43.94
CA LYS A 428 12.49 -6.66 -43.09
C LYS A 428 12.02 -5.69 -42.01
N GLY A 429 12.36 -5.96 -40.75
CA GLY A 429 12.13 -5.04 -39.64
C GLY A 429 11.98 -5.74 -38.30
N GLN A 430 11.97 -4.95 -37.22
CA GLN A 430 11.70 -5.46 -35.88
C GLN A 430 10.20 -5.69 -35.66
N GLN A 431 9.87 -6.77 -34.95
CA GLN A 431 8.50 -7.18 -34.60
C GLN A 431 8.36 -7.30 -33.08
N PRO A 432 7.29 -6.74 -32.49
CA PRO A 432 7.10 -6.75 -31.05
C PRO A 432 6.59 -8.09 -30.49
N GLY A 433 7.00 -8.39 -29.27
CA GLY A 433 6.59 -9.56 -28.53
C GLY A 433 7.28 -9.67 -27.18
N GLN A 434 7.44 -10.90 -26.68
CA GLN A 434 8.17 -11.21 -25.46
C GLN A 434 9.06 -12.44 -25.61
N TYR A 435 10.28 -12.36 -25.10
CA TYR A 435 11.22 -13.46 -24.96
C TYR A 435 10.88 -14.35 -23.75
N SER A 436 11.30 -15.61 -23.81
CA SER A 436 11.20 -16.57 -22.72
C SER A 436 12.14 -16.29 -21.55
N GLN A 437 11.61 -16.31 -20.32
CA GLN A 437 12.38 -15.98 -19.12
C GLN A 437 13.52 -16.97 -18.82
N ASP A 438 13.37 -18.26 -19.16
CA ASP A 438 14.31 -19.31 -18.75
C ASP A 438 15.52 -19.48 -19.67
N TYR A 439 15.56 -18.84 -20.84
CA TYR A 439 16.66 -19.03 -21.79
C TYR A 439 17.97 -18.40 -21.27
N ALA A 440 19.01 -19.22 -21.13
CA ALA A 440 20.23 -18.84 -20.43
C ALA A 440 21.22 -18.02 -21.29
N GLY A 441 21.07 -18.00 -22.61
CA GLY A 441 22.08 -17.52 -23.57
C GLY A 441 21.94 -16.07 -24.03
N TYR A 442 21.10 -15.24 -23.40
CA TYR A 442 20.76 -13.90 -23.91
C TYR A 442 21.97 -12.99 -24.15
N ASP A 443 22.97 -12.98 -23.27
CA ASP A 443 24.11 -12.07 -23.34
C ASP A 443 24.95 -12.24 -24.62
N THR A 444 24.84 -13.41 -25.27
CA THR A 444 25.52 -13.78 -26.53
C THR A 444 24.55 -14.22 -27.62
N LEU A 445 23.25 -13.98 -27.46
CA LEU A 445 22.24 -14.44 -28.41
C LEU A 445 22.32 -13.65 -29.71
N ASP A 446 22.66 -14.33 -30.79
CA ASP A 446 22.49 -13.86 -32.17
C ASP A 446 22.23 -15.08 -33.08
N LEU A 447 20.96 -15.43 -33.25
CA LEU A 447 20.50 -16.61 -33.98
C LEU A 447 19.59 -16.18 -35.12
N THR A 448 20.09 -16.21 -36.36
CA THR A 448 19.26 -16.07 -37.56
C THR A 448 18.95 -17.45 -38.13
N ALA A 449 17.66 -17.81 -38.28
CA ALA A 449 17.23 -19.09 -38.85
C ALA A 449 15.85 -19.02 -39.53
N PRO A 450 15.57 -19.91 -40.50
CA PRO A 450 14.23 -20.08 -41.06
C PRO A 450 13.23 -20.55 -39.99
N VAL A 451 11.98 -20.10 -40.11
CA VAL A 451 10.87 -20.52 -39.27
C VAL A 451 10.00 -21.52 -40.02
N VAL A 452 9.63 -22.63 -39.37
CA VAL A 452 8.82 -23.70 -39.97
C VAL A 452 7.68 -24.14 -39.03
N PRO A 453 6.46 -24.38 -39.55
CA PRO A 453 5.36 -24.94 -38.75
C PRO A 453 5.51 -26.45 -38.54
N THR A 454 4.91 -26.96 -37.46
CA THR A 454 4.70 -28.40 -37.23
C THR A 454 3.41 -28.90 -37.89
N SER A 455 3.19 -30.22 -37.87
CA SER A 455 1.94 -30.85 -38.30
C SER A 455 0.72 -30.35 -37.51
N ALA A 456 -0.45 -30.32 -38.15
CA ALA A 456 -1.70 -29.88 -37.52
C ALA A 456 -2.05 -30.67 -36.23
N ALA A 457 -1.65 -31.94 -36.15
CA ALA A 457 -1.85 -32.80 -34.99
C ALA A 457 -1.02 -32.40 -33.75
N ASN A 458 0.02 -31.58 -33.92
CA ASN A 458 0.84 -31.05 -32.81
C ASN A 458 1.28 -29.61 -33.08
N ASN A 459 0.37 -28.78 -33.63
CA ASN A 459 0.63 -27.36 -33.91
C ASN A 459 0.90 -26.54 -32.63
N ALA A 460 0.40 -26.99 -31.48
CA ALA A 460 0.72 -26.43 -30.17
C ALA A 460 2.10 -26.87 -29.63
N GLY A 461 2.66 -27.99 -30.11
CA GLY A 461 3.91 -28.57 -29.60
C GLY A 461 3.82 -29.12 -28.17
N CYS A 462 2.61 -29.42 -27.68
CA CYS A 462 2.39 -29.96 -26.33
C CYS A 462 2.74 -31.45 -26.21
N ALA A 463 2.70 -32.19 -27.32
CA ALA A 463 3.17 -33.57 -27.39
C ALA A 463 4.61 -33.65 -27.93
N ALA A 464 5.27 -34.79 -27.69
CA ALA A 464 6.55 -35.10 -28.33
C ALA A 464 6.41 -35.08 -29.86
N PHE A 465 7.40 -34.50 -30.55
CA PHE A 465 7.32 -34.30 -32.00
C PHE A 465 7.45 -35.65 -32.74
N SER A 466 6.61 -35.83 -33.77
CA SER A 466 6.67 -36.98 -34.68
C SER A 466 8.02 -37.05 -35.41
N ALA A 467 8.38 -38.20 -35.99
CA ALA A 467 9.60 -38.31 -36.79
C ALA A 467 9.63 -37.30 -37.97
N GLU A 468 8.46 -37.02 -38.57
CA GLU A 468 8.29 -36.03 -39.61
C GLU A 468 8.50 -34.59 -39.09
N ASP A 469 7.89 -34.24 -37.96
CA ASP A 469 8.05 -32.91 -37.37
C ASP A 469 9.47 -32.67 -36.86
N LYS A 470 10.14 -33.69 -36.31
CA LYS A 470 11.57 -33.65 -35.99
C LYS A 470 12.42 -33.32 -37.22
N ALA A 471 12.18 -34.01 -38.33
CA ALA A 471 12.90 -33.73 -39.59
C ALA A 471 12.62 -32.31 -40.14
N LYS A 472 11.41 -31.78 -39.95
CA LYS A 472 11.07 -30.39 -40.35
C LYS A 472 11.84 -29.35 -39.54
N VAL A 473 11.83 -29.46 -38.21
CA VAL A 473 12.33 -28.41 -37.29
C VAL A 473 13.81 -28.51 -36.95
N ALA A 474 14.48 -29.64 -37.22
CA ALA A 474 15.90 -29.83 -36.95
C ALA A 474 16.75 -28.68 -37.57
N GLY A 475 17.51 -27.98 -36.73
CA GLY A 475 18.35 -26.84 -37.14
C GLY A 475 17.61 -25.52 -37.39
N LYS A 476 16.28 -25.46 -37.22
CA LYS A 476 15.43 -24.30 -37.55
C LYS A 476 14.65 -23.79 -36.34
N ILE A 477 13.88 -22.72 -36.50
CA ILE A 477 12.95 -22.23 -35.48
C ILE A 477 11.57 -22.88 -35.71
N ALA A 478 11.02 -23.49 -34.67
CA ALA A 478 9.68 -24.10 -34.73
C ALA A 478 8.61 -23.03 -34.49
N TRP A 479 7.65 -22.88 -35.40
CA TRP A 479 6.44 -22.10 -35.16
C TRP A 479 5.39 -22.98 -34.46
N LEU A 480 4.85 -22.50 -33.34
CA LEU A 480 3.77 -23.18 -32.61
C LEU A 480 2.61 -22.21 -32.31
N GLU A 481 1.38 -22.69 -32.46
CA GLU A 481 0.18 -21.92 -32.13
C GLU A 481 -0.03 -21.85 -30.62
N TRP A 482 -0.13 -20.64 -30.09
CA TRP A 482 -0.45 -20.37 -28.69
C TRP A 482 -1.94 -20.07 -28.52
N ASP A 483 -2.51 -20.62 -27.45
CA ASP A 483 -3.85 -20.27 -26.97
C ASP A 483 -3.69 -19.30 -25.81
N ASP A 484 -4.13 -18.06 -26.00
CA ASP A 484 -4.01 -17.00 -24.99
C ASP A 484 -5.03 -17.15 -23.84
N ASN A 485 -6.02 -18.05 -23.95
CA ASN A 485 -6.95 -18.35 -22.85
C ASN A 485 -6.41 -19.45 -21.92
N ASP A 486 -6.09 -19.08 -20.68
CA ASP A 486 -5.57 -20.00 -19.64
C ASP A 486 -6.50 -21.18 -19.34
N ALA A 487 -7.83 -21.02 -19.49
CA ALA A 487 -8.79 -22.09 -19.21
C ALA A 487 -8.84 -23.18 -20.30
N THR A 488 -8.37 -22.88 -21.52
CA THR A 488 -8.38 -23.82 -22.65
C THR A 488 -6.97 -24.24 -23.11
N ARG A 489 -5.92 -23.54 -22.66
CA ARG A 489 -4.53 -23.80 -23.04
C ARG A 489 -4.04 -25.19 -22.64
N ALA A 490 -3.89 -26.07 -23.63
CA ALA A 490 -3.48 -27.47 -23.46
C ALA A 490 -2.14 -27.69 -22.74
N CYS A 491 -1.17 -26.77 -22.86
CA CYS A 491 0.07 -26.78 -22.09
C CYS A 491 0.80 -25.43 -22.10
N GLY A 492 1.58 -25.17 -21.05
CA GLY A 492 2.46 -24.01 -20.93
C GLY A 492 3.72 -24.07 -21.80
N SER A 493 4.40 -22.92 -21.93
CA SER A 493 5.57 -22.72 -22.81
C SER A 493 6.76 -23.62 -22.52
N ALA A 494 7.00 -24.02 -21.27
CA ALA A 494 8.13 -24.88 -20.91
C ALA A 494 8.05 -26.28 -21.53
N ALA A 495 6.86 -26.90 -21.55
CA ALA A 495 6.66 -28.19 -22.22
C ALA A 495 6.95 -28.10 -23.73
N ARG A 496 6.50 -27.01 -24.36
CA ARG A 496 6.70 -26.72 -25.79
C ARG A 496 8.18 -26.53 -26.13
N ALA A 497 8.92 -25.78 -25.31
CA ALA A 497 10.37 -25.59 -25.47
C ALA A 497 11.12 -26.93 -25.33
N ASN A 498 10.78 -27.74 -24.32
CA ASN A 498 11.39 -29.06 -24.11
C ASN A 498 11.13 -30.01 -25.27
N ASN A 499 9.91 -30.05 -25.80
CA ASN A 499 9.54 -30.87 -26.95
C ASN A 499 10.28 -30.43 -28.23
N ALA A 500 10.35 -29.11 -28.50
CA ALA A 500 11.06 -28.55 -29.65
C ALA A 500 12.59 -28.76 -29.57
N GLN A 501 13.20 -28.57 -28.40
CA GLN A 501 14.62 -28.87 -28.17
C GLN A 501 14.92 -30.37 -28.38
N SER A 502 14.05 -31.26 -27.86
CA SER A 502 14.15 -32.71 -28.07
C SER A 502 13.91 -33.13 -29.52
N ALA A 503 13.37 -32.23 -30.35
CA ALA A 503 13.21 -32.38 -31.79
C ALA A 503 14.38 -31.80 -32.60
N GLY A 504 15.37 -31.18 -31.96
CA GLY A 504 16.53 -30.56 -32.61
C GLY A 504 16.28 -29.14 -33.14
N ALA A 505 15.17 -28.49 -32.75
CA ALA A 505 14.94 -27.08 -33.07
C ALA A 505 16.01 -26.19 -32.43
N LYS A 506 16.32 -25.07 -33.09
CA LYS A 506 17.26 -24.05 -32.61
C LYS A 506 16.57 -22.89 -31.88
N GLY A 507 15.25 -22.79 -31.97
CA GLY A 507 14.44 -21.83 -31.25
C GLY A 507 12.95 -22.11 -31.44
N VAL A 508 12.09 -21.36 -30.75
CA VAL A 508 10.63 -21.46 -30.88
C VAL A 508 10.01 -20.09 -31.06
N LEU A 509 9.11 -19.96 -32.03
CA LEU A 509 8.30 -18.75 -32.26
C LEU A 509 6.83 -19.08 -31.98
N LEU A 510 6.24 -18.41 -31.00
CA LEU A 510 4.84 -18.56 -30.63
C LEU A 510 4.00 -17.45 -31.26
N SER A 511 2.82 -17.81 -31.73
CA SER A 511 1.78 -16.84 -32.09
C SER A 511 1.18 -16.16 -30.84
N SER A 512 0.35 -15.15 -31.06
CA SER A 512 -0.64 -14.67 -30.08
C SER A 512 -1.84 -14.08 -30.82
N THR A 513 -2.98 -13.96 -30.13
CA THR A 513 -4.10 -13.10 -30.52
C THR A 513 -4.13 -11.79 -29.73
N LEU A 514 -3.32 -11.64 -28.67
CA LEU A 514 -3.28 -10.49 -27.78
C LEU A 514 -2.17 -9.50 -28.13
N GLU A 515 -2.45 -8.21 -27.95
CA GLU A 515 -1.43 -7.17 -27.98
C GLU A 515 -0.63 -7.08 -26.66
N HIS A 516 -1.26 -7.48 -25.56
CA HIS A 516 -0.71 -7.48 -24.21
C HIS A 516 -0.97 -8.87 -23.59
N PRO A 517 -0.06 -9.84 -23.74
CA PRO A 517 -0.17 -11.13 -23.06
C PRO A 517 -0.22 -10.90 -21.54
N ALA A 518 -1.24 -11.45 -20.87
CA ALA A 518 -1.46 -11.23 -19.44
C ALA A 518 -0.36 -11.83 -18.54
N ALA A 519 0.49 -12.71 -19.09
CA ALA A 519 1.60 -13.34 -18.40
C ALA A 519 2.81 -13.56 -19.33
N GLY A 520 4.00 -13.65 -18.73
CA GLY A 520 5.24 -13.98 -19.41
C GLY A 520 5.34 -15.47 -19.79
N ILE A 521 6.07 -15.78 -20.86
CA ILE A 521 6.38 -17.16 -21.23
C ILE A 521 7.67 -17.63 -20.51
N ALA A 522 7.63 -18.82 -19.91
CA ALA A 522 8.79 -19.42 -19.24
C ALA A 522 9.83 -19.92 -20.26
N GLY A 523 9.44 -20.76 -21.21
CA GLY A 523 10.36 -21.42 -22.16
C GLY A 523 11.27 -22.44 -21.48
N ASN A 524 12.52 -22.56 -21.91
CA ASN A 524 13.53 -23.38 -21.23
C ASN A 524 14.95 -22.82 -21.43
N ALA A 525 15.94 -23.42 -20.76
CA ALA A 525 17.33 -22.95 -20.81
C ALA A 525 18.07 -23.24 -22.14
N GLY A 526 17.60 -24.19 -22.95
CA GLY A 526 18.35 -24.75 -24.08
C GLY A 526 18.04 -24.13 -25.44
N VAL A 527 16.81 -23.66 -25.66
CA VAL A 527 16.40 -23.01 -26.91
C VAL A 527 15.75 -21.65 -26.65
N PRO A 528 16.16 -20.57 -27.34
CA PRO A 528 15.49 -19.29 -27.23
C PRO A 528 14.05 -19.39 -27.74
N MET A 529 13.11 -18.81 -27.01
CA MET A 529 11.70 -18.77 -27.39
C MET A 529 11.20 -17.32 -27.36
N PHE A 530 10.33 -16.98 -28.31
CA PHE A 530 9.72 -15.66 -28.45
C PHE A 530 8.22 -15.81 -28.75
N GLN A 531 7.36 -15.04 -28.10
CA GLN A 531 5.94 -14.92 -28.43
C GLN A 531 5.68 -13.56 -29.08
N LEU A 532 5.11 -13.56 -30.27
CA LEU A 532 4.71 -12.35 -31.00
C LEU A 532 3.46 -11.73 -30.36
N THR A 533 3.25 -10.41 -30.51
CA THR A 533 1.91 -9.82 -30.31
C THR A 533 0.93 -10.26 -31.40
N GLY A 534 -0.36 -9.98 -31.24
CA GLY A 534 -1.40 -10.24 -32.23
C GLY A 534 -1.11 -9.61 -33.60
N LYS A 535 -0.79 -8.30 -33.64
CA LYS A 535 -0.42 -7.60 -34.88
C LYS A 535 0.86 -8.15 -35.49
N ALA A 536 1.88 -8.45 -34.69
CA ALA A 536 3.14 -9.03 -35.16
C ALA A 536 2.93 -10.45 -35.73
N THR A 537 2.09 -11.25 -35.07
CA THR A 537 1.64 -12.58 -35.54
C THR A 537 0.96 -12.45 -36.91
N ALA A 538 0.01 -11.53 -37.06
CA ALA A 538 -0.69 -11.30 -38.32
C ALA A 538 0.27 -10.85 -39.44
N ALA A 539 1.26 -10.01 -39.13
CA ALA A 539 2.24 -9.51 -40.11
C ALA A 539 3.18 -10.61 -40.64
N VAL A 540 3.65 -11.54 -39.80
CA VAL A 540 4.63 -12.56 -40.22
C VAL A 540 4.00 -13.85 -40.75
N ARG A 541 2.75 -14.14 -40.38
CA ARG A 541 2.04 -15.39 -40.75
C ARG A 541 1.97 -15.64 -42.27
N PRO A 542 1.79 -14.66 -43.18
CA PRO A 542 1.88 -14.91 -44.62
C PRO A 542 3.24 -15.45 -45.08
N GLY A 543 4.34 -14.93 -44.50
CA GLY A 543 5.69 -15.40 -44.78
C GLY A 543 5.93 -16.84 -44.29
N LEU A 544 5.34 -17.21 -43.15
CA LEU A 544 5.35 -18.57 -42.63
C LEU A 544 4.62 -19.53 -43.59
N THR A 545 3.39 -19.18 -44.00
CA THR A 545 2.58 -20.00 -44.92
C THR A 545 3.27 -20.20 -46.27
N ALA A 546 3.99 -19.19 -46.77
CA ALA A 546 4.78 -19.27 -47.99
C ALA A 546 6.14 -19.98 -47.82
N GLY A 547 6.53 -20.39 -46.60
CA GLY A 547 7.83 -21.02 -46.31
C GLY A 547 9.04 -20.08 -46.46
N THR A 548 8.83 -18.77 -46.41
CA THR A 548 9.86 -17.73 -46.63
C THR A 548 10.28 -16.98 -45.37
N LEU A 549 9.58 -17.19 -44.25
CA LEU A 549 9.86 -16.51 -42.99
C LEU A 549 11.24 -16.90 -42.43
N THR A 550 12.13 -15.91 -42.34
CA THR A 550 13.42 -16.03 -41.65
C THR A 550 13.51 -14.93 -40.61
N VAL A 551 13.94 -15.29 -39.40
CA VAL A 551 13.98 -14.37 -38.27
C VAL A 551 15.31 -14.49 -37.53
N ARG A 552 15.65 -13.42 -36.82
CA ARG A 552 16.82 -13.29 -35.97
C ARG A 552 16.38 -13.01 -34.54
N PHE A 553 16.68 -13.96 -33.65
CA PHE A 553 16.64 -13.75 -32.20
C PHE A 553 17.98 -13.14 -31.76
N PHE A 554 17.95 -12.04 -31.03
CA PHE A 554 19.17 -11.34 -30.59
C PHE A 554 19.03 -10.78 -29.17
N GLY A 555 20.10 -10.86 -28.38
CA GLY A 555 20.11 -10.52 -26.96
C GLY A 555 19.75 -9.08 -26.65
N ALA A 556 20.32 -8.16 -27.42
CA ALA A 556 20.02 -6.73 -27.37
C ALA A 556 18.60 -6.37 -27.85
N GLY A 557 17.81 -7.35 -28.33
CA GLY A 557 16.41 -7.19 -28.67
C GLY A 557 15.50 -7.13 -27.43
N ARG A 558 15.99 -7.54 -26.26
CA ARG A 558 15.20 -7.49 -25.02
C ARG A 558 14.92 -6.04 -24.58
N ALA A 559 13.66 -5.73 -24.30
CA ALA A 559 13.15 -4.42 -23.92
C ALA A 559 13.68 -3.28 -24.81
N SER A 560 13.77 -3.53 -26.13
CA SER A 560 14.43 -2.63 -27.08
C SER A 560 13.49 -2.00 -28.11
N LEU A 561 12.32 -2.61 -28.36
CA LEU A 561 11.36 -2.09 -29.33
C LEU A 561 10.31 -1.27 -28.60
N GLN A 562 10.38 0.06 -28.78
CA GLN A 562 9.31 0.94 -28.38
C GLN A 562 8.05 0.59 -29.19
N THR A 563 6.98 0.30 -28.47
CA THR A 563 5.63 0.26 -29.00
C THR A 563 4.79 1.36 -28.37
N THR A 564 3.65 1.62 -28.98
CA THR A 564 2.65 2.54 -28.45
C THR A 564 1.33 1.80 -28.40
N ASP A 565 0.80 1.64 -27.19
CA ASP A 565 -0.60 1.28 -27.03
C ASP A 565 -1.37 2.45 -26.41
N LYS A 566 -2.46 2.84 -27.06
CA LYS A 566 -3.31 3.91 -26.58
C LYS A 566 -4.36 3.42 -25.59
N THR A 567 -4.56 2.11 -25.43
CA THR A 567 -5.62 1.55 -24.56
C THR A 567 -5.23 1.55 -23.08
N ILE A 568 -3.94 1.61 -22.75
CA ILE A 568 -3.43 1.79 -21.38
C ILE A 568 -3.25 3.25 -20.93
N VAL A 569 -3.43 4.23 -21.82
CA VAL A 569 -3.36 5.65 -21.48
C VAL A 569 -4.44 5.98 -20.46
N ASP A 570 -4.09 6.80 -19.46
CA ASP A 570 -5.03 7.23 -18.42
C ASP A 570 -5.63 6.03 -17.65
N THR A 571 -4.83 4.97 -17.49
CA THR A 571 -5.04 3.90 -16.50
C THR A 571 -4.10 4.11 -15.31
N PRO A 572 -4.50 3.75 -14.06
CA PRO A 572 -3.64 3.94 -12.90
C PRO A 572 -2.54 2.88 -12.87
N SER A 573 -1.36 3.26 -12.39
CA SER A 573 -0.31 2.30 -12.07
C SER A 573 -0.75 1.46 -10.86
N SER A 574 -0.64 0.14 -10.93
CA SER A 574 -1.17 -0.76 -9.88
C SER A 574 -0.58 -0.50 -8.49
N PHE A 575 0.65 0.04 -8.41
CA PHE A 575 1.32 0.41 -7.16
C PHE A 575 0.87 1.76 -6.57
N THR A 576 0.18 2.64 -7.30
CA THR A 576 -0.22 3.95 -6.74
C THR A 576 -1.04 3.74 -5.48
N SER A 577 -0.99 4.66 -4.51
CA SER A 577 -1.69 4.50 -3.23
C SER A 577 -3.10 5.09 -3.25
N ARG A 578 -4.03 4.47 -2.52
CA ARG A 578 -5.37 5.02 -2.26
C ARG A 578 -5.34 5.84 -0.96
N GLY A 579 -6.00 6.99 -0.97
CA GLY A 579 -6.17 7.84 0.21
C GLY A 579 -7.12 7.26 1.26
N GLY A 580 -7.12 7.90 2.43
CA GLY A 580 -8.02 7.56 3.53
C GLY A 580 -9.14 8.58 3.73
N ARG A 581 -9.88 8.41 4.84
CA ARG A 581 -10.98 9.30 5.27
C ARG A 581 -10.50 10.61 5.93
N GLY A 582 -9.36 11.13 5.47
CA GLY A 582 -8.68 12.28 6.06
C GLY A 582 -9.39 13.63 5.88
N PRO A 583 -8.84 14.72 6.44
CA PRO A 583 -9.41 16.07 6.36
C PRO A 583 -9.42 16.69 4.95
N SER A 584 -8.87 16.00 3.95
CA SER A 584 -8.92 16.37 2.53
C SER A 584 -8.99 15.10 1.67
N VAL A 585 -9.50 15.21 0.44
CA VAL A 585 -9.47 14.08 -0.52
C VAL A 585 -8.04 13.93 -1.04
N LYS A 586 -7.50 12.71 -0.97
CA LYS A 586 -6.13 12.39 -1.41
C LYS A 586 -6.12 11.11 -2.26
N PRO A 587 -5.22 10.97 -3.24
CA PRO A 587 -4.35 12.03 -3.80
C PRO A 587 -5.17 13.15 -4.46
N ASP A 588 -4.57 14.33 -4.64
CA ASP A 588 -5.28 15.48 -5.24
C ASP A 588 -5.40 15.34 -6.77
N VAL A 589 -4.35 14.79 -7.41
CA VAL A 589 -4.22 14.61 -8.87
C VAL A 589 -3.46 13.34 -9.23
N THR A 590 -3.48 12.96 -10.51
CA THR A 590 -2.65 11.90 -11.09
C THR A 590 -1.68 12.46 -12.14
N ALA A 591 -0.48 11.89 -12.26
CA ALA A 591 0.46 12.18 -13.33
C ALA A 591 1.13 10.90 -13.85
N PRO A 592 1.76 10.92 -15.05
CA PRO A 592 2.53 9.77 -15.54
C PRO A 592 3.65 9.40 -14.56
N GLY A 593 3.64 8.17 -14.06
CA GLY A 593 4.64 7.67 -13.11
C GLY A 593 5.05 6.21 -13.33
N ASP A 594 4.52 5.54 -14.37
CA ASP A 594 5.02 4.24 -14.84
C ASP A 594 6.03 4.44 -15.98
N THR A 595 7.16 3.74 -15.94
CA THR A 595 8.20 3.73 -17.00
C THR A 595 8.80 5.09 -17.39
N ILE A 596 8.82 6.04 -16.45
CA ILE A 596 9.34 7.39 -16.69
C ILE A 596 10.87 7.35 -16.80
N THR A 597 11.41 8.04 -17.82
CA THR A 597 12.83 8.02 -18.16
C THR A 597 13.49 9.37 -17.91
N SER A 598 14.66 9.36 -17.26
CA SER A 598 15.39 10.57 -16.85
C SER A 598 16.90 10.30 -16.76
N ALA A 599 17.66 11.30 -16.29
CA ALA A 599 19.10 11.24 -16.04
C ALA A 599 19.51 10.02 -15.19
N PHE A 600 20.58 9.33 -15.59
CA PHE A 600 21.18 8.21 -14.83
C PHE A 600 22.49 8.67 -14.19
N ARG A 601 22.54 8.68 -12.86
CA ARG A 601 23.67 9.21 -12.09
C ARG A 601 24.98 8.49 -12.43
N GLY A 602 26.05 9.27 -12.57
CA GLY A 602 27.41 8.77 -12.82
C GLY A 602 27.64 8.18 -14.21
N SER A 603 26.61 8.19 -15.08
CA SER A 603 26.72 7.72 -16.46
C SER A 603 27.18 8.80 -17.44
N GLY A 604 27.37 10.03 -16.96
CA GLY A 604 27.73 11.19 -17.76
C GLY A 604 26.56 11.77 -18.56
N ASN A 605 25.98 10.97 -19.47
CA ASN A 605 24.86 11.38 -20.33
C ASN A 605 23.85 10.24 -20.60
N GLY A 606 23.88 9.19 -19.78
CA GLY A 606 23.00 8.04 -19.88
C GLY A 606 21.65 8.27 -19.20
N ARG A 607 20.76 7.28 -19.35
CA ARG A 607 19.38 7.35 -18.87
C ARG A 607 18.94 6.08 -18.17
N LEU A 608 18.11 6.25 -17.15
CA LEU A 608 17.43 5.20 -16.42
C LEU A 608 15.92 5.41 -16.53
N SER A 609 15.16 4.34 -16.31
CA SER A 609 13.71 4.40 -16.19
C SER A 609 13.28 3.77 -14.89
N ILE A 610 12.36 4.44 -14.22
CA ILE A 610 11.84 4.08 -12.92
C ILE A 610 10.31 4.22 -12.97
N SER A 611 9.60 3.31 -12.30
CA SER A 611 8.18 3.44 -12.02
C SER A 611 7.95 3.65 -10.54
N GLY A 612 7.13 4.65 -10.19
CA GLY A 612 6.71 5.00 -8.83
C GLY A 612 5.89 6.31 -8.85
N THR A 613 5.08 6.54 -7.81
CA THR A 613 4.48 7.88 -7.57
C THR A 613 5.56 8.96 -7.45
N SER A 614 6.74 8.57 -6.97
CA SER A 614 8.00 9.33 -6.99
C SER A 614 8.41 9.91 -8.36
N MET A 615 7.92 9.37 -9.49
CA MET A 615 8.15 9.88 -10.84
C MET A 615 6.95 10.70 -11.38
N ALA A 616 5.76 10.50 -10.82
CA ALA A 616 4.58 11.32 -11.07
C ALA A 616 4.70 12.71 -10.40
N THR A 617 5.24 12.74 -9.17
CA THR A 617 5.50 13.96 -8.38
C THR A 617 6.35 15.01 -9.15
N PRO A 618 7.52 14.68 -9.74
CA PRO A 618 8.35 15.66 -10.42
C PRO A 618 7.73 16.27 -11.69
N HIS A 619 6.89 15.52 -12.43
CA HIS A 619 6.08 16.12 -13.50
C HIS A 619 5.14 17.19 -12.93
N THR A 620 4.47 16.90 -11.81
CA THR A 620 3.56 17.85 -11.16
C THR A 620 4.31 19.06 -10.61
N ALA A 621 5.48 18.88 -10.00
CA ALA A 621 6.33 19.97 -9.53
C ALA A 621 6.79 20.87 -10.70
N GLY A 622 7.15 20.28 -11.85
CA GLY A 622 7.44 21.02 -13.06
C GLY A 622 6.27 21.83 -13.59
N ILE A 623 5.06 21.24 -13.70
CA ILE A 623 3.86 22.01 -14.12
C ILE A 623 3.57 23.14 -13.12
N THR A 624 3.70 22.87 -11.82
CA THR A 624 3.53 23.87 -10.75
C THR A 624 4.50 25.05 -10.92
N ALA A 625 5.74 24.79 -11.33
CA ALA A 625 6.71 25.85 -11.64
C ALA A 625 6.28 26.67 -12.88
N LEU A 626 5.73 26.03 -13.91
CA LEU A 626 5.18 26.74 -15.08
C LEU A 626 3.97 27.62 -14.71
N VAL A 627 3.09 27.15 -13.82
CA VAL A 627 1.94 27.91 -13.29
C VAL A 627 2.42 29.10 -12.47
N ARG A 628 3.34 28.91 -11.51
CA ARG A 628 3.99 29.98 -10.73
C ARG A 628 4.64 31.04 -11.62
N GLN A 629 5.37 30.63 -12.66
CA GLN A 629 5.98 31.56 -13.63
C GLN A 629 4.95 32.34 -14.45
N THR A 630 3.72 31.83 -14.57
CA THR A 630 2.61 32.47 -15.30
C THR A 630 1.77 33.37 -14.39
N HIS A 631 1.64 33.01 -13.11
CA HIS A 631 0.82 33.67 -12.10
C HIS A 631 1.61 33.99 -10.83
N PRO A 632 2.57 34.93 -10.87
CA PRO A 632 3.39 35.29 -9.72
C PRO A 632 2.59 36.00 -8.60
N ASP A 633 1.34 36.42 -8.87
CA ASP A 633 0.42 37.02 -7.89
C ASP A 633 -0.49 36.01 -7.18
N TRP A 634 -0.39 34.71 -7.49
CA TRP A 634 -1.22 33.66 -6.88
C TRP A 634 -0.52 33.01 -5.68
N ASN A 635 -1.27 32.83 -4.60
CA ASN A 635 -0.76 32.15 -3.41
C ASN A 635 -0.69 30.62 -3.59
N VAL A 636 -0.12 29.91 -2.61
CA VAL A 636 0.07 28.45 -2.65
C VAL A 636 -1.24 27.68 -2.84
N GLU A 637 -2.30 28.04 -2.12
CA GLU A 637 -3.62 27.42 -2.25
C GLU A 637 -4.23 27.66 -3.64
N GLU A 638 -4.04 28.85 -4.21
CA GLU A 638 -4.55 29.21 -5.53
C GLU A 638 -3.81 28.49 -6.67
N VAL A 639 -2.48 28.36 -6.58
CA VAL A 639 -1.68 27.53 -7.51
C VAL A 639 -2.06 26.05 -7.39
N LYS A 640 -2.27 25.54 -6.17
CA LYS A 640 -2.77 24.18 -5.94
C LYS A 640 -4.16 23.99 -6.54
N ALA A 641 -5.09 24.91 -6.27
CA ALA A 641 -6.46 24.87 -6.78
C ALA A 641 -6.53 24.92 -8.31
N ASP A 642 -5.57 25.57 -8.96
CA ASP A 642 -5.44 25.56 -10.42
C ASP A 642 -5.03 24.19 -10.97
N VAL A 643 -3.89 23.65 -10.49
CA VAL A 643 -3.36 22.36 -10.96
C VAL A 643 -4.33 21.20 -10.66
N VAL A 644 -4.99 21.23 -9.51
CA VAL A 644 -6.02 20.25 -9.12
C VAL A 644 -7.32 20.50 -9.90
N GLY A 645 -7.74 21.75 -10.06
CA GLY A 645 -8.99 22.10 -10.71
C GLY A 645 -9.01 21.78 -12.21
N SER A 646 -7.92 22.07 -12.92
CA SER A 646 -7.78 21.92 -14.37
C SER A 646 -7.46 20.49 -14.84
N ALA A 647 -7.15 19.58 -13.92
CA ALA A 647 -6.92 18.16 -14.17
C ALA A 647 -8.23 17.42 -14.53
N ALA A 648 -8.73 17.65 -15.75
CA ALA A 648 -10.04 17.21 -16.24
C ALA A 648 -10.03 15.92 -17.08
N HIS A 649 -8.91 15.20 -17.14
CA HIS A 649 -8.81 13.90 -17.82
C HIS A 649 -9.13 12.77 -16.85
N ASP A 650 -10.18 12.00 -17.12
CA ASP A 650 -10.55 10.86 -16.27
C ASP A 650 -9.55 9.70 -16.38
N ILE A 651 -9.25 9.10 -15.23
CA ILE A 651 -8.49 7.85 -15.14
C ILE A 651 -9.49 6.69 -15.09
N THR A 652 -9.34 5.69 -15.96
CA THR A 652 -10.28 4.57 -16.10
C THR A 652 -9.61 3.19 -15.97
N ASP A 653 -10.40 2.16 -15.68
CA ASP A 653 -9.97 0.78 -15.80
C ASP A 653 -10.13 0.26 -17.24
N GLY A 654 -9.70 -0.98 -17.50
CA GLY A 654 -9.83 -1.63 -18.81
C GLY A 654 -11.28 -1.99 -19.21
N ALA A 655 -12.25 -1.79 -18.32
CA ALA A 655 -13.69 -1.95 -18.57
C ALA A 655 -14.42 -0.61 -18.78
N GLY A 656 -13.72 0.52 -18.63
CA GLY A 656 -14.25 1.87 -18.78
C GLY A 656 -14.85 2.49 -17.51
N HIS A 657 -14.70 1.85 -16.34
CA HIS A 657 -15.09 2.48 -15.07
C HIS A 657 -14.12 3.60 -14.73
N THR A 658 -14.64 4.77 -14.34
CA THR A 658 -13.82 5.89 -13.85
C THR A 658 -13.41 5.62 -12.41
N TYR A 659 -12.13 5.81 -12.09
CA TYR A 659 -11.63 5.69 -10.73
C TYR A 659 -12.08 6.87 -9.85
N ALA A 660 -12.47 6.54 -8.61
CA ALA A 660 -12.93 7.50 -7.62
C ALA A 660 -11.80 8.45 -7.15
N PRO A 661 -12.11 9.68 -6.70
CA PRO A 661 -11.09 10.66 -6.30
C PRO A 661 -10.07 10.19 -5.26
N GLN A 662 -10.49 9.35 -4.31
CA GLN A 662 -9.61 8.71 -3.32
C GLN A 662 -8.52 7.80 -3.94
N ARG A 663 -8.60 7.47 -5.24
CA ARG A 663 -7.59 6.69 -5.97
C ARG A 663 -6.70 7.55 -6.88
N VAL A 664 -7.27 8.58 -7.50
CA VAL A 664 -6.68 9.29 -8.65
C VAL A 664 -6.84 10.81 -8.63
N GLY A 665 -7.49 11.35 -7.60
CA GLY A 665 -7.83 12.77 -7.51
C GLY A 665 -8.90 13.24 -8.52
N THR A 666 -8.78 14.49 -8.95
CA THR A 666 -9.67 15.10 -9.95
C THR A 666 -9.48 14.52 -11.36
N GLY A 667 -8.29 14.01 -11.67
CA GLY A 667 -7.92 13.42 -12.96
C GLY A 667 -6.41 13.47 -13.21
N ARG A 668 -5.99 13.20 -14.45
CA ARG A 668 -4.61 13.47 -14.87
C ARG A 668 -4.37 14.97 -15.07
N ILE A 669 -3.23 15.46 -14.60
CA ILE A 669 -2.76 16.84 -14.83
C ILE A 669 -2.60 17.20 -16.31
N ASP A 670 -2.83 18.47 -16.62
CA ASP A 670 -2.68 19.06 -17.95
C ASP A 670 -2.04 20.46 -17.82
N ALA A 671 -0.79 20.58 -18.27
CA ALA A 671 -0.01 21.81 -18.17
C ALA A 671 -0.66 22.96 -18.94
N LYS A 672 -1.28 22.65 -20.09
CA LYS A 672 -1.88 23.66 -20.95
C LYS A 672 -3.18 24.16 -20.34
N ALA A 673 -3.99 23.26 -19.80
CA ALA A 673 -5.21 23.62 -19.10
C ALA A 673 -4.91 24.54 -17.90
N ALA A 674 -3.90 24.19 -17.09
CA ALA A 674 -3.46 25.01 -15.96
C ALA A 674 -2.98 26.41 -16.42
N LEU A 675 -2.02 26.49 -17.34
CA LEU A 675 -1.47 27.79 -17.78
C LEU A 675 -2.43 28.69 -18.56
N ASP A 676 -3.46 28.12 -19.21
CA ASP A 676 -4.52 28.89 -19.86
C ASP A 676 -5.61 29.36 -18.87
N ASN A 677 -5.67 28.77 -17.68
CA ASN A 677 -6.75 29.01 -16.75
C ASN A 677 -6.66 30.41 -16.13
N GLN A 678 -7.84 30.96 -15.84
CA GLN A 678 -8.02 32.24 -15.18
C GLN A 678 -9.12 32.16 -14.11
N VAL A 679 -9.61 30.97 -13.79
CA VAL A 679 -10.76 30.77 -12.89
C VAL A 679 -10.45 29.64 -11.92
N LEU A 680 -10.47 29.94 -10.63
CA LEU A 680 -10.16 28.97 -9.58
C LEU A 680 -11.46 28.51 -8.92
N ALA A 681 -11.59 27.22 -8.67
CA ALA A 681 -12.71 26.64 -7.91
C ALA A 681 -12.14 25.71 -6.83
N TYR A 682 -12.40 26.03 -5.56
CA TYR A 682 -11.87 25.27 -4.42
C TYR A 682 -12.75 25.42 -3.19
N VAL A 683 -12.68 24.48 -2.24
CA VAL A 683 -13.43 24.56 -0.98
C VAL A 683 -13.02 25.80 -0.17
N GLN A 684 -14.00 26.50 0.42
CA GLN A 684 -13.77 27.68 1.24
C GLN A 684 -13.71 27.36 2.74
N ASP A 685 -14.40 26.30 3.17
CA ASP A 685 -14.56 25.97 4.59
C ASP A 685 -13.35 25.23 5.18
N ASP A 686 -12.50 24.64 4.33
CA ASP A 686 -11.31 23.88 4.72
C ASP A 686 -10.06 24.40 3.95
N PRO A 687 -9.43 25.52 4.39
CA PRO A 687 -8.28 26.10 3.71
C PRO A 687 -7.14 25.09 3.48
N GLY A 688 -6.53 25.15 2.28
CA GLY A 688 -5.46 24.24 1.82
C GLY A 688 -5.96 22.91 1.24
N ALA A 689 -7.11 22.39 1.68
CA ALA A 689 -7.62 21.10 1.25
C ALA A 689 -8.06 21.05 -0.22
N VAL A 690 -8.47 22.21 -0.78
CA VAL A 690 -9.06 22.47 -2.11
C VAL A 690 -10.26 21.59 -2.56
N SER A 691 -10.54 20.52 -1.83
CA SER A 691 -11.53 19.47 -2.10
C SER A 691 -12.63 19.43 -1.03
N VAL A 692 -13.83 18.96 -1.39
CA VAL A 692 -14.98 18.88 -0.46
C VAL A 692 -15.06 17.49 0.15
N THR A 693 -14.60 17.32 1.39
CA THR A 693 -14.83 16.09 2.17
C THR A 693 -15.81 16.32 3.32
N PHE A 694 -16.76 15.40 3.51
CA PHE A 694 -17.57 15.31 4.72
C PHE A 694 -17.07 14.24 5.69
N GLY A 695 -15.96 13.57 5.37
CA GLY A 695 -15.39 12.46 6.16
C GLY A 695 -16.38 11.32 6.36
N THR A 696 -16.28 10.65 7.50
CA THR A 696 -17.23 9.63 7.93
C THR A 696 -18.51 10.28 8.45
N VAL A 697 -19.67 9.79 7.97
CA VAL A 697 -20.99 10.34 8.33
C VAL A 697 -21.85 9.26 8.98
N GLU A 698 -21.91 9.26 10.31
CA GLU A 698 -22.77 8.35 11.08
C GLU A 698 -24.25 8.81 11.04
N ALA A 699 -25.11 8.02 10.40
CA ALA A 699 -26.50 8.37 10.10
C ALA A 699 -27.50 7.63 11.02
N ALA A 700 -27.74 8.15 12.22
CA ALA A 700 -28.77 7.64 13.14
C ALA A 700 -30.20 8.01 12.70
N GLY A 701 -30.34 9.13 12.00
CA GLY A 701 -31.56 9.69 11.41
C GLY A 701 -31.20 10.49 10.16
N PRO A 702 -32.14 11.25 9.56
CA PRO A 702 -31.85 12.02 8.35
C PRO A 702 -30.71 13.04 8.58
N VAL A 703 -29.75 13.08 7.65
CA VAL A 703 -28.57 13.97 7.73
C VAL A 703 -28.62 14.97 6.58
N THR A 704 -28.22 16.22 6.85
CA THR A 704 -27.92 17.22 5.81
C THR A 704 -26.70 18.02 6.23
N LEU A 705 -25.62 17.92 5.47
CA LEU A 705 -24.38 18.67 5.66
C LEU A 705 -24.12 19.53 4.43
N SER A 706 -23.36 20.62 4.58
CA SER A 706 -23.02 21.49 3.46
C SER A 706 -21.60 22.04 3.57
N LYS A 707 -20.95 22.18 2.43
CA LYS A 707 -19.70 22.90 2.24
C LYS A 707 -19.79 23.81 1.00
N THR A 708 -18.93 24.80 0.93
CA THR A 708 -18.97 25.92 0.00
C THR A 708 -17.73 25.89 -0.87
N ILE A 709 -17.91 25.78 -2.19
CA ILE A 709 -16.85 26.01 -3.17
C ILE A 709 -16.84 27.51 -3.47
N LYS A 710 -15.70 28.15 -3.27
CA LYS A 710 -15.41 29.50 -3.73
C LYS A 710 -14.96 29.42 -5.19
N VAL A 711 -15.52 30.28 -6.04
CA VAL A 711 -15.17 30.37 -7.46
C VAL A 711 -14.68 31.79 -7.75
N VAL A 712 -13.44 31.94 -8.22
CA VAL A 712 -12.77 33.25 -8.39
C VAL A 712 -12.32 33.39 -9.83
N ASN A 713 -12.83 34.41 -10.54
CA ASN A 713 -12.30 34.80 -11.83
C ASN A 713 -11.09 35.73 -11.63
N LYS A 714 -9.88 35.23 -11.84
CA LYS A 714 -8.62 36.00 -11.85
C LYS A 714 -8.44 36.78 -13.17
N GLY A 715 -9.20 36.47 -14.21
CA GLY A 715 -9.15 37.14 -15.50
C GLY A 715 -9.75 38.56 -15.53
N THR A 716 -9.51 39.26 -16.65
CA THR A 716 -10.04 40.60 -16.94
C THR A 716 -11.30 40.61 -17.80
N SER A 717 -11.80 39.43 -18.20
CA SER A 717 -13.02 39.25 -19.00
C SER A 717 -14.11 38.55 -18.17
N PRO A 718 -15.40 38.81 -18.40
CA PRO A 718 -16.48 38.05 -17.78
C PRO A 718 -16.48 36.59 -18.27
N VAL A 719 -16.86 35.66 -17.40
CA VAL A 719 -16.90 34.22 -17.69
C VAL A 719 -18.16 33.56 -17.13
N GLU A 720 -18.60 32.46 -17.74
CA GLU A 720 -19.72 31.63 -17.28
C GLU A 720 -19.39 30.15 -17.38
N TYR A 721 -19.80 29.40 -16.35
CA TYR A 721 -19.76 27.94 -16.26
C TYR A 721 -21.14 27.37 -15.97
N SER A 722 -21.52 26.23 -16.57
CA SER A 722 -22.50 25.33 -15.92
C SER A 722 -21.85 24.59 -14.77
N VAL A 723 -22.63 24.29 -13.74
CA VAL A 723 -22.16 23.58 -12.56
C VAL A 723 -23.05 22.36 -12.30
N ALA A 724 -22.43 21.20 -12.12
CA ALA A 724 -23.11 19.95 -11.84
C ALA A 724 -22.29 19.10 -10.87
N TYR A 725 -22.95 18.19 -10.16
CA TYR A 725 -22.28 17.10 -9.45
C TYR A 725 -22.27 15.86 -10.34
N GLU A 726 -21.07 15.34 -10.60
CA GLU A 726 -20.79 14.12 -11.36
C GLU A 726 -20.42 13.02 -10.36
N ALA A 727 -21.31 12.04 -10.18
CA ALA A 727 -21.06 10.90 -9.29
C ALA A 727 -20.10 9.90 -9.94
N VAL A 728 -19.13 9.40 -9.16
CA VAL A 728 -18.24 8.31 -9.57
C VAL A 728 -18.57 7.05 -8.76
N ASN A 729 -18.51 7.13 -7.42
CA ASN A 729 -19.08 6.09 -6.55
C ASN A 729 -20.41 6.56 -5.95
N SER A 730 -21.45 5.73 -6.06
CA SER A 730 -22.83 6.08 -5.68
C SER A 730 -23.35 5.16 -4.58
N LEU A 731 -23.56 5.72 -3.39
CA LEU A 731 -24.10 4.99 -2.25
C LEU A 731 -25.63 5.13 -2.15
N PRO A 732 -26.41 4.03 -2.12
CA PRO A 732 -27.86 4.08 -1.96
C PRO A 732 -28.29 4.90 -0.74
N GLY A 733 -29.22 5.84 -0.92
CA GLY A 733 -29.68 6.73 0.15
C GLY A 733 -28.87 8.03 0.34
N VAL A 734 -27.69 8.15 -0.28
CA VAL A 734 -26.90 9.39 -0.29
C VAL A 734 -27.20 10.20 -1.55
N GLN A 735 -27.37 11.51 -1.39
CA GLN A 735 -27.51 12.45 -2.49
C GLN A 735 -26.58 13.65 -2.27
N TYR A 736 -25.81 14.01 -3.29
CA TYR A 736 -25.18 15.33 -3.38
C TYR A 736 -26.00 16.26 -4.26
N THR A 737 -26.14 17.52 -3.85
CA THR A 737 -26.76 18.58 -4.65
C THR A 737 -25.92 19.85 -4.59
N VAL A 738 -25.81 20.55 -5.72
CA VAL A 738 -25.30 21.92 -5.80
C VAL A 738 -26.45 22.91 -5.78
N ASP A 739 -26.27 24.07 -5.13
CA ASP A 739 -27.31 25.12 -5.04
C ASP A 739 -27.47 25.95 -6.33
N LYS A 740 -26.51 25.87 -7.26
CA LYS A 740 -26.47 26.61 -8.53
C LYS A 740 -26.10 25.67 -9.67
N SER A 741 -26.81 25.79 -10.80
CA SER A 741 -26.53 25.08 -12.05
C SER A 741 -25.75 25.91 -13.08
N SER A 742 -25.54 27.20 -12.81
CA SER A 742 -24.66 28.09 -13.59
C SER A 742 -24.02 29.11 -12.66
N VAL A 743 -22.79 29.49 -12.93
CA VAL A 743 -22.05 30.56 -12.24
C VAL A 743 -21.55 31.54 -13.28
N LYS A 744 -21.96 32.81 -13.15
CA LYS A 744 -21.48 33.95 -13.94
C LYS A 744 -20.57 34.80 -13.06
N LEU A 745 -19.38 35.13 -13.56
CA LEU A 745 -18.38 35.94 -12.87
C LEU A 745 -18.03 37.16 -13.71
N SER A 746 -18.05 38.34 -13.10
CA SER A 746 -17.44 39.54 -13.68
C SER A 746 -15.91 39.36 -13.79
N PRO A 747 -15.21 40.22 -14.56
CA PRO A 747 -13.76 40.41 -14.38
C PRO A 747 -13.42 40.57 -12.89
N ARG A 748 -12.37 39.89 -12.42
CA ARG A 748 -11.95 39.89 -11.00
C ARG A 748 -13.05 39.51 -9.98
N GLY A 749 -14.14 38.89 -10.45
CA GLY A 749 -15.32 38.57 -9.64
C GLY A 749 -15.18 37.29 -8.82
N VAL A 750 -16.00 37.19 -7.78
CA VAL A 750 -16.11 36.00 -6.91
C VAL A 750 -17.56 35.53 -6.86
N ALA A 751 -17.76 34.22 -6.86
CA ALA A 751 -19.02 33.56 -6.58
C ALA A 751 -18.79 32.38 -5.64
N THR A 752 -19.88 31.81 -5.13
CA THR A 752 -19.87 30.59 -4.32
C THR A 752 -20.82 29.55 -4.88
N VAL A 753 -20.55 28.26 -4.66
CA VAL A 753 -21.47 27.15 -4.92
C VAL A 753 -21.51 26.28 -3.67
N LYS A 754 -22.70 26.05 -3.12
CA LYS A 754 -22.87 25.19 -1.95
C LYS A 754 -23.13 23.75 -2.38
N VAL A 755 -22.22 22.85 -2.01
CA VAL A 755 -22.37 21.40 -2.11
C VAL A 755 -23.06 20.89 -0.85
N THR A 756 -24.19 20.21 -1.01
CA THR A 756 -24.98 19.68 0.10
C THR A 756 -25.02 18.16 0.01
N LEU A 757 -24.51 17.46 1.03
CA LEU A 757 -24.75 16.03 1.23
C LEU A 757 -26.08 15.86 1.98
N LYS A 758 -26.93 14.95 1.48
CA LYS A 758 -28.22 14.58 2.09
C LYS A 758 -28.34 13.07 2.22
N ILE A 759 -28.85 12.63 3.37
CA ILE A 759 -29.25 11.26 3.64
C ILE A 759 -30.68 11.34 4.19
N THR A 760 -31.68 11.18 3.32
CA THR A 760 -33.09 11.38 3.73
C THR A 760 -33.65 10.15 4.46
N ASP A 761 -33.24 8.95 4.06
CA ASP A 761 -33.55 7.70 4.75
C ASP A 761 -32.27 6.89 4.98
N PRO A 762 -31.72 6.87 6.21
CA PRO A 762 -30.57 6.04 6.54
C PRO A 762 -30.79 4.54 6.32
N LYS A 763 -32.04 4.04 6.27
CA LYS A 763 -32.33 2.62 5.97
C LYS A 763 -32.05 2.25 4.52
N ALA A 764 -31.90 3.24 3.64
CA ALA A 764 -31.48 3.02 2.26
C ALA A 764 -29.97 2.72 2.14
N LEU A 765 -29.14 3.11 3.12
CA LEU A 765 -27.67 2.89 3.09
C LEU A 765 -27.32 1.40 2.95
N ARG A 766 -26.33 1.10 2.11
CA ARG A 766 -25.80 -0.24 1.82
C ARG A 766 -24.28 -0.18 1.83
N LYS A 767 -23.59 -1.24 2.24
CA LYS A 767 -22.12 -1.30 2.19
C LYS A 767 -21.65 -1.60 0.76
N VAL A 768 -21.82 -0.65 -0.16
CA VAL A 768 -21.45 -0.83 -1.57
C VAL A 768 -19.95 -0.62 -1.74
N MET A 769 -19.29 -1.56 -2.41
CA MET A 769 -17.87 -1.47 -2.76
C MET A 769 -17.70 -0.61 -4.01
N ASP A 770 -16.65 0.22 -4.06
CA ASP A 770 -16.21 0.91 -5.27
C ASP A 770 -15.99 -0.15 -6.39
N PRO A 771 -16.62 0.01 -7.57
CA PRO A 771 -16.59 -1.00 -8.63
C PRO A 771 -15.19 -1.30 -9.18
N THR A 772 -14.20 -0.44 -8.88
CA THR A 772 -12.81 -0.62 -9.28
C THR A 772 -11.96 -1.41 -8.28
N MET A 773 -12.52 -1.79 -7.12
CA MET A 773 -11.82 -2.57 -6.08
C MET A 773 -11.98 -4.09 -6.29
N GLU A 774 -10.92 -4.85 -6.02
CA GLU A 774 -10.98 -6.31 -5.94
C GLU A 774 -11.82 -6.75 -4.73
N ALA A 775 -12.87 -7.56 -4.94
CA ALA A 775 -13.75 -8.02 -3.86
C ALA A 775 -13.11 -9.07 -2.91
N ALA A 776 -12.06 -9.74 -3.36
CA ALA A 776 -11.32 -10.72 -2.57
C ALA A 776 -9.81 -10.58 -2.81
N GLN A 777 -9.03 -10.69 -1.73
CA GLN A 777 -7.58 -10.59 -1.74
C GLN A 777 -7.00 -11.83 -1.05
N ALA A 778 -5.96 -12.44 -1.63
CA ALA A 778 -5.43 -13.74 -1.22
C ALA A 778 -6.49 -14.87 -1.07
N GLY A 779 -7.59 -14.78 -1.84
CA GLY A 779 -8.71 -15.73 -1.79
C GLY A 779 -9.72 -15.50 -0.66
N LEU A 780 -9.57 -14.43 0.13
CA LEU A 780 -10.46 -14.07 1.24
C LEU A 780 -11.22 -12.78 0.96
N ALA A 781 -12.43 -12.63 1.52
CA ALA A 781 -13.24 -11.43 1.32
C ALA A 781 -12.56 -10.18 1.91
N ARG A 782 -12.32 -9.19 1.05
CA ARG A 782 -11.60 -7.96 1.36
C ARG A 782 -12.40 -7.08 2.32
N GLN A 783 -11.80 -6.57 3.40
CA GLN A 783 -12.43 -5.48 4.18
C GLN A 783 -12.40 -4.19 3.38
N PHE A 784 -13.53 -3.48 3.30
CA PHE A 784 -13.65 -2.26 2.51
C PHE A 784 -14.53 -1.20 3.22
N VAL A 785 -14.24 0.06 2.91
CA VAL A 785 -15.08 1.22 3.23
C VAL A 785 -16.11 1.39 2.10
N ALA A 786 -17.35 1.68 2.45
CA ALA A 786 -18.37 2.10 1.49
C ALA A 786 -18.44 3.64 1.45
N ASP A 787 -18.23 4.23 0.28
CA ASP A 787 -18.15 5.68 0.10
C ASP A 787 -19.18 6.21 -0.90
N ALA A 788 -19.43 7.52 -0.84
CA ALA A 788 -20.12 8.26 -1.88
C ALA A 788 -19.20 9.37 -2.37
N SER A 789 -18.76 9.30 -3.62
CA SER A 789 -17.70 10.16 -4.16
C SER A 789 -17.94 10.56 -5.60
N GLY A 790 -17.33 11.67 -5.99
CA GLY A 790 -17.51 12.28 -7.30
C GLY A 790 -16.83 13.63 -7.39
N ARG A 791 -17.31 14.48 -8.30
CA ARG A 791 -16.71 15.78 -8.57
C ARG A 791 -17.80 16.83 -8.80
N VAL A 792 -17.62 18.05 -8.32
CA VAL A 792 -18.35 19.19 -8.87
C VAL A 792 -17.62 19.65 -10.12
N ALA A 793 -18.26 19.46 -11.26
CA ALA A 793 -17.74 19.88 -12.55
C ALA A 793 -18.27 21.27 -12.91
N PHE A 794 -17.35 22.12 -13.37
CA PHE A 794 -17.60 23.43 -13.92
C PHE A 794 -17.31 23.35 -15.43
N THR A 795 -18.36 23.17 -16.24
CA THR A 795 -18.24 23.11 -17.71
C THR A 795 -18.26 24.52 -18.31
N PRO A 796 -17.28 24.90 -19.15
CA PRO A 796 -17.24 26.23 -19.77
C PRO A 796 -18.49 26.52 -20.63
N LYS A 797 -18.96 27.78 -20.61
CA LYS A 797 -20.03 28.28 -21.50
C LYS A 797 -19.63 29.50 -22.29
N ASN A 798 -19.52 30.65 -21.62
CA ASN A 798 -19.27 31.95 -22.24
C ASN A 798 -17.98 32.54 -21.66
N GLY A 799 -16.99 32.88 -22.48
CA GLY A 799 -15.71 33.46 -22.05
C GLY A 799 -14.76 32.50 -21.29
N ALA A 800 -15.30 31.50 -20.59
CA ALA A 800 -14.55 30.39 -20.03
C ALA A 800 -14.03 29.44 -21.12
N THR A 801 -12.86 28.86 -20.92
CA THR A 801 -12.19 27.94 -21.86
C THR A 801 -11.73 26.63 -21.21
N VAL A 802 -11.31 26.68 -19.94
CA VAL A 802 -10.78 25.53 -19.19
C VAL A 802 -11.89 24.95 -18.29
N PRO A 803 -12.24 23.65 -18.41
CA PRO A 803 -13.14 22.98 -17.47
C PRO A 803 -12.47 22.79 -16.11
N LEU A 804 -13.24 22.93 -15.02
CA LEU A 804 -12.72 22.78 -13.66
C LEU A 804 -13.45 21.66 -12.91
N ARG A 805 -12.75 20.99 -11.98
CA ARG A 805 -13.29 19.94 -11.13
C ARG A 805 -12.90 20.17 -9.67
N VAL A 806 -13.85 20.04 -8.76
CA VAL A 806 -13.58 19.95 -7.32
C VAL A 806 -14.01 18.56 -6.83
N ALA A 807 -13.08 17.78 -6.30
CA ALA A 807 -13.38 16.45 -5.76
C ALA A 807 -14.35 16.53 -4.57
N VAL A 808 -15.27 15.57 -4.47
CA VAL A 808 -16.26 15.44 -3.40
C VAL A 808 -16.22 14.03 -2.82
N TYR A 809 -16.20 13.91 -1.48
CA TYR A 809 -16.12 12.62 -0.78
C TYR A 809 -16.92 12.60 0.53
N SER A 810 -17.45 11.41 0.86
CA SER A 810 -17.84 11.03 2.22
C SER A 810 -17.87 9.50 2.36
N ALA A 811 -17.81 9.00 3.60
CA ALA A 811 -18.06 7.61 3.95
C ALA A 811 -19.28 7.49 4.88
N PRO A 812 -20.53 7.53 4.37
CA PRO A 812 -21.72 7.46 5.22
C PRO A 812 -22.06 6.04 5.64
N LYS A 813 -22.31 5.85 6.94
CA LYS A 813 -22.74 4.56 7.51
C LYS A 813 -23.98 4.72 8.39
N PRO A 814 -24.95 3.79 8.31
CA PRO A 814 -26.06 3.76 9.27
C PRO A 814 -25.51 3.34 10.64
N VAL A 815 -25.99 3.96 11.71
CA VAL A 815 -25.63 3.56 13.07
C VAL A 815 -26.83 3.03 13.84
N ALA A 816 -26.54 2.03 14.65
CA ALA A 816 -27.45 1.46 15.62
C ALA A 816 -27.44 2.26 16.94
N ALA A 817 -28.41 1.93 17.78
CA ALA A 817 -28.46 2.31 19.19
C ALA A 817 -28.98 1.09 19.96
N ILE A 818 -28.26 -0.04 19.87
CA ILE A 818 -28.50 -1.23 20.68
C ILE A 818 -28.16 -0.89 22.13
N THR A 819 -29.00 -1.37 23.05
CA THR A 819 -28.81 -1.16 24.49
C THR A 819 -28.86 -2.47 25.24
N THR A 820 -27.93 -2.66 26.17
CA THR A 820 -27.98 -3.70 27.21
C THR A 820 -28.54 -3.11 28.53
N PRO A 821 -29.16 -3.91 29.41
CA PRO A 821 -29.58 -3.45 30.74
C PRO A 821 -28.35 -3.11 31.61
N ALA A 822 -28.52 -2.21 32.58
CA ALA A 822 -27.45 -1.82 33.50
C ALA A 822 -26.95 -2.97 34.41
N GLY A 823 -27.74 -4.04 34.55
CA GLY A 823 -27.38 -5.24 35.28
C GLY A 823 -28.18 -6.47 34.86
N VAL A 824 -27.65 -7.65 35.21
CA VAL A 824 -28.28 -8.96 35.04
C VAL A 824 -28.38 -9.63 36.40
N HIS A 825 -29.60 -9.97 36.81
CA HIS A 825 -29.86 -10.59 38.11
C HIS A 825 -29.85 -12.12 38.01
N PHE A 826 -29.06 -12.78 38.86
CA PHE A 826 -29.13 -14.24 39.06
C PHE A 826 -29.96 -14.55 40.30
N GLY A 827 -30.98 -15.40 40.14
CA GLY A 827 -31.70 -15.99 41.27
C GLY A 827 -30.76 -16.75 42.22
N ALA A 828 -31.12 -16.83 43.50
CA ALA A 828 -30.25 -17.37 44.55
C ALA A 828 -29.71 -18.79 44.27
N SER A 829 -30.48 -19.61 43.54
CA SER A 829 -30.13 -20.97 43.10
C SER A 829 -29.97 -21.13 41.59
N GLN A 830 -30.03 -20.05 40.80
CA GLN A 830 -29.97 -20.12 39.34
C GLN A 830 -28.56 -19.83 38.82
N ASN A 831 -28.06 -20.70 37.94
CA ASN A 831 -26.79 -20.50 37.21
C ASN A 831 -27.00 -19.98 35.80
N GLN A 832 -28.19 -19.49 35.48
CA GLN A 832 -28.54 -18.84 34.22
C GLN A 832 -29.34 -17.57 34.51
N ALA A 833 -29.10 -16.54 33.72
CA ALA A 833 -29.87 -15.31 33.69
C ALA A 833 -29.96 -14.80 32.24
N VAL A 834 -30.86 -13.85 31.98
CA VAL A 834 -31.16 -13.35 30.63
C VAL A 834 -30.70 -11.91 30.47
N LEU A 835 -29.88 -11.66 29.45
CA LEU A 835 -29.51 -10.35 28.97
C LEU A 835 -30.44 -9.97 27.80
N ASN A 836 -31.36 -9.03 28.04
CA ASN A 836 -32.30 -8.56 27.03
C ASN A 836 -31.65 -7.48 26.16
N LEU A 837 -31.69 -7.61 24.83
CA LEU A 837 -31.20 -6.59 23.91
C LEU A 837 -32.34 -5.61 23.56
N GLY A 838 -32.10 -4.32 23.75
CA GLY A 838 -33.06 -3.24 23.52
C GLY A 838 -32.60 -2.23 22.46
N GLY A 839 -33.31 -1.10 22.40
CA GLY A 839 -32.94 0.04 21.58
C GLY A 839 -33.34 -0.10 20.10
N LYS A 840 -32.44 0.30 19.19
CA LYS A 840 -32.67 0.33 17.73
C LYS A 840 -31.51 -0.36 17.00
N GLY A 841 -31.78 -1.51 16.40
CA GLY A 841 -30.83 -2.18 15.51
C GLY A 841 -30.91 -1.68 14.07
N ILE A 842 -29.88 -2.02 13.28
CA ILE A 842 -29.86 -1.91 11.82
C ILE A 842 -29.88 -3.32 11.21
N ASP A 843 -30.65 -3.50 10.14
CA ASP A 843 -30.62 -4.70 9.32
C ASP A 843 -31.10 -4.35 7.91
N GLN A 844 -30.15 -4.12 7.00
CA GLN A 844 -30.42 -3.49 5.71
C GLN A 844 -29.38 -3.87 4.64
N GLY A 845 -29.85 -4.42 3.53
CA GLY A 845 -29.02 -4.97 2.45
C GLY A 845 -28.91 -6.49 2.47
N THR A 846 -28.08 -7.02 1.57
CA THR A 846 -27.89 -8.46 1.35
C THR A 846 -26.43 -8.77 1.02
N GLY A 847 -25.97 -9.97 1.38
CA GLY A 847 -24.56 -10.38 1.20
C GLY A 847 -23.58 -9.37 1.83
N ALA A 848 -22.44 -9.17 1.16
CA ALA A 848 -21.40 -8.22 1.57
C ALA A 848 -21.87 -6.75 1.67
N GLN A 849 -23.01 -6.39 1.09
CA GLN A 849 -23.59 -5.04 1.18
C GLN A 849 -24.50 -4.84 2.41
N ARG A 850 -24.71 -5.87 3.24
CA ARG A 850 -25.62 -5.83 4.38
C ARG A 850 -24.96 -5.18 5.60
N TYR A 851 -25.55 -4.07 6.05
CA TYR A 851 -25.34 -3.60 7.42
C TYR A 851 -26.30 -4.35 8.34
N ARG A 852 -25.76 -4.96 9.42
CA ARG A 852 -26.54 -5.70 10.42
C ARG A 852 -25.91 -5.48 11.79
N SER A 853 -26.67 -4.99 12.76
CA SER A 853 -26.21 -4.83 14.14
C SER A 853 -25.68 -6.14 14.72
N LEU A 854 -24.47 -6.11 15.26
CA LEU A 854 -23.84 -7.21 15.97
C LEU A 854 -23.49 -6.81 17.41
N VAL A 855 -23.50 -7.79 18.32
CA VAL A 855 -23.00 -7.63 19.69
C VAL A 855 -22.09 -8.80 20.07
N SER A 856 -20.99 -8.50 20.74
CA SER A 856 -20.18 -9.49 21.47
C SER A 856 -20.30 -9.19 22.96
N VAL A 857 -20.48 -10.22 23.80
CA VAL A 857 -20.58 -10.05 25.25
C VAL A 857 -19.55 -10.93 25.93
N LEU A 858 -18.70 -10.31 26.73
CA LEU A 858 -17.54 -10.91 27.38
C LEU A 858 -17.61 -10.65 28.89
N GLU A 859 -16.81 -11.35 29.69
CA GLU A 859 -16.54 -10.91 31.06
C GLU A 859 -15.78 -9.59 31.03
N LEU A 860 -16.23 -8.57 31.78
CA LEU A 860 -15.42 -7.38 32.00
C LEU A 860 -14.33 -7.70 33.02
N GLN A 861 -13.08 -7.60 32.60
CA GLN A 861 -11.92 -8.07 33.35
C GLN A 861 -11.06 -6.90 33.85
N ALA A 862 -10.77 -5.93 32.99
CA ALA A 862 -10.06 -4.71 33.38
C ALA A 862 -10.65 -3.44 32.75
N GLU A 863 -10.30 -2.31 33.35
CA GLU A 863 -10.64 -0.97 32.88
C GLU A 863 -9.35 -0.13 32.91
N SER A 864 -9.10 0.63 31.84
CA SER A 864 -8.03 1.63 31.80
C SER A 864 -8.64 3.04 31.83
N ALA A 865 -7.97 3.96 32.51
CA ALA A 865 -8.43 5.33 32.67
C ALA A 865 -7.93 6.18 31.52
N GLN A 866 -8.78 7.06 30.99
CA GLN A 866 -8.43 7.92 29.87
C GLN A 866 -7.13 8.69 30.12
N LEU A 867 -6.17 8.54 29.22
CA LEU A 867 -4.89 9.22 29.33
C LEU A 867 -5.05 10.73 29.05
N PRO A 868 -4.38 11.62 29.83
CA PRO A 868 -4.34 13.05 29.54
C PRO A 868 -3.65 13.33 28.20
N GLU A 869 -3.88 14.53 27.64
CA GLU A 869 -3.07 15.01 26.51
C GLU A 869 -1.67 15.41 26.98
N CYS A 870 -0.64 15.10 26.21
CA CYS A 870 0.73 15.53 26.51
C CYS A 870 0.85 17.07 26.39
N GLY A 871 1.58 17.71 27.30
CA GLY A 871 1.67 19.17 27.35
C GLY A 871 2.60 19.72 28.43
N ALA A 872 2.48 21.02 28.72
CA ALA A 872 3.33 21.71 29.69
C ALA A 872 3.09 21.19 31.13
N GLY A 873 3.86 20.18 31.53
CA GLY A 873 3.78 19.52 32.84
C GLY A 873 3.36 18.03 32.77
N VAL A 874 3.02 17.50 31.60
CA VAL A 874 2.67 16.09 31.38
C VAL A 874 3.42 15.56 30.16
N SER A 875 4.39 14.67 30.38
CA SER A 875 5.25 14.11 29.32
C SER A 875 5.33 12.58 29.30
N SER A 876 4.76 11.90 30.29
CA SER A 876 4.63 10.44 30.35
C SER A 876 3.17 10.08 30.59
N ASP A 877 2.78 8.85 30.23
CA ASP A 877 1.42 8.32 30.42
C ASP A 877 0.35 9.28 29.85
N CYS A 878 0.55 9.71 28.60
CA CYS A 878 -0.26 10.74 27.93
C CYS A 878 -0.39 10.47 26.41
N THR A 879 -1.48 10.95 25.81
CA THR A 879 -1.70 10.89 24.36
C THR A 879 -1.07 12.10 23.66
N LEU A 880 -0.20 11.84 22.68
CA LEU A 880 0.55 12.88 21.97
C LEU A 880 -0.30 13.64 20.95
N ASN A 881 -1.19 12.93 20.24
CA ASN A 881 -1.97 13.46 19.12
C ASN A 881 -3.32 12.70 18.97
N GLY A 882 -4.08 12.99 17.92
CA GLY A 882 -5.39 12.36 17.67
C GLY A 882 -5.27 10.87 17.39
N THR A 883 -4.22 10.48 16.66
CA THR A 883 -3.86 9.08 16.40
C THR A 883 -3.59 8.30 17.69
N ALA A 884 -2.82 8.86 18.63
CA ALA A 884 -2.53 8.23 19.91
C ALA A 884 -3.79 7.99 20.76
N LYS A 885 -4.80 8.87 20.70
CA LYS A 885 -6.11 8.65 21.37
C LYS A 885 -6.86 7.42 20.84
N GLY A 886 -6.57 6.99 19.62
CA GLY A 886 -7.07 5.73 19.05
C GLY A 886 -6.49 4.47 19.71
N GLY A 887 -5.40 4.59 20.48
CA GLY A 887 -4.80 3.50 21.25
C GLY A 887 -5.02 3.56 22.76
N ASP A 888 -5.55 4.66 23.30
CA ASP A 888 -5.87 4.84 24.73
C ASP A 888 -6.95 3.84 25.18
N LEU A 889 -6.61 2.83 25.99
CA LEU A 889 -7.52 1.72 26.32
C LEU A 889 -8.62 2.16 27.28
N ARG A 890 -9.75 1.44 27.26
CA ARG A 890 -10.90 1.73 28.12
C ARG A 890 -11.42 0.51 28.86
N TYR A 891 -11.97 -0.46 28.14
CA TYR A 891 -12.49 -1.70 28.71
C TYR A 891 -11.85 -2.91 28.04
N ILE A 892 -11.48 -3.89 28.87
CA ILE A 892 -10.83 -5.14 28.50
C ILE A 892 -11.70 -6.28 29.03
N GLY A 893 -12.04 -7.22 28.15
CA GLY A 893 -12.79 -8.42 28.53
C GLY A 893 -12.30 -9.70 27.87
N ALA A 894 -12.73 -10.84 28.42
CA ALA A 894 -12.43 -12.17 27.89
C ALA A 894 -13.71 -13.02 27.78
N ALA A 895 -13.76 -13.91 26.79
CA ALA A 895 -14.86 -14.85 26.58
C ALA A 895 -14.30 -16.19 26.08
N SER A 896 -15.03 -17.27 26.37
CA SER A 896 -14.76 -18.60 25.81
C SER A 896 -16.04 -19.25 25.30
N THR A 897 -15.97 -19.87 24.13
CA THR A 897 -17.06 -20.69 23.57
C THR A 897 -17.00 -22.15 24.05
N ALA A 898 -15.93 -22.56 24.73
CA ALA A 898 -15.68 -23.94 25.13
C ALA A 898 -16.83 -24.62 25.91
N PRO A 899 -17.52 -23.96 26.86
CA PRO A 899 -18.61 -24.61 27.59
C PRO A 899 -19.75 -25.08 26.68
N LEU A 900 -20.08 -24.31 25.64
CA LEU A 900 -21.14 -24.65 24.69
C LEU A 900 -20.65 -25.60 23.60
N ALA A 901 -19.45 -25.36 23.04
CA ALA A 901 -18.84 -26.24 22.04
C ALA A 901 -18.68 -27.69 22.57
N LYS A 902 -18.23 -27.82 23.82
CA LYS A 902 -18.13 -29.11 24.52
C LYS A 902 -19.49 -29.75 24.79
N ALA A 903 -20.51 -28.97 25.17
CA ALA A 903 -21.88 -29.46 25.33
C ALA A 903 -22.53 -29.89 23.99
N GLN A 904 -22.06 -29.34 22.86
CA GLN A 904 -22.46 -29.70 21.50
C GLN A 904 -21.66 -30.87 20.91
N GLY A 905 -20.62 -31.33 21.59
CA GLY A 905 -19.76 -32.44 21.13
C GLY A 905 -18.66 -32.02 20.15
N GLU A 906 -18.39 -30.73 20.01
CA GLU A 906 -17.34 -30.17 19.15
C GLU A 906 -16.28 -29.38 19.95
N PRO A 907 -15.62 -29.95 20.99
CA PRO A 907 -14.65 -29.21 21.80
C PRO A 907 -13.49 -28.60 20.98
N GLU A 908 -13.09 -29.24 19.88
CA GLU A 908 -12.05 -28.74 18.97
C GLU A 908 -12.42 -27.45 18.20
N SER A 909 -13.70 -27.04 18.20
CA SER A 909 -14.13 -25.73 17.65
C SER A 909 -14.17 -24.61 18.70
N ALA A 910 -13.70 -24.88 19.93
CA ALA A 910 -13.70 -23.92 21.01
C ALA A 910 -12.70 -22.78 20.79
N MET A 911 -13.20 -21.55 20.97
CA MET A 911 -12.47 -20.30 20.80
C MET A 911 -12.38 -19.57 22.13
N LEU A 912 -11.18 -19.07 22.41
CA LEU A 912 -10.94 -17.98 23.36
C LEU A 912 -11.08 -16.67 22.59
N ALA A 913 -11.51 -15.59 23.26
CA ALA A 913 -11.49 -14.27 22.64
C ALA A 913 -11.28 -13.15 23.65
N PHE A 914 -10.56 -12.11 23.21
CA PHE A 914 -10.32 -10.90 23.98
C PHE A 914 -11.05 -9.71 23.35
N GLY A 915 -11.90 -9.04 24.12
CA GLY A 915 -12.63 -7.84 23.73
C GLY A 915 -11.86 -6.60 24.19
N LEU A 916 -11.54 -5.72 23.25
CA LEU A 916 -10.71 -4.55 23.47
C LEU A 916 -11.46 -3.30 23.01
N THR A 917 -11.42 -2.26 23.84
CA THR A 917 -12.07 -0.98 23.54
C THR A 917 -11.17 0.18 23.94
N THR A 918 -11.25 1.28 23.19
CA THR A 918 -10.43 2.49 23.38
C THR A 918 -11.29 3.74 23.56
N TRP A 919 -10.70 4.83 24.05
CA TRP A 919 -11.38 6.11 24.24
C TRP A 919 -11.60 6.88 22.91
N GLY A 920 -10.73 6.69 21.92
CA GLY A 920 -10.89 7.16 20.54
C GLY A 920 -10.93 6.03 19.51
N ASP A 921 -11.39 6.31 18.29
CA ASP A 921 -11.43 5.34 17.18
C ASP A 921 -10.00 4.99 16.70
N PHE A 922 -9.76 3.73 16.36
CA PHE A 922 -8.44 3.23 15.94
C PHE A 922 -7.97 3.90 14.64
N ALA A 923 -6.81 4.56 14.69
CA ALA A 923 -6.14 5.09 13.51
C ALA A 923 -5.33 3.98 12.81
N ASN A 924 -5.71 3.63 11.58
CA ASN A 924 -5.08 2.59 10.75
C ASN A 924 -4.81 1.29 11.53
N LEU A 925 -5.90 0.68 12.01
CA LEU A 925 -5.90 -0.57 12.78
C LEU A 925 -5.06 -1.67 12.12
N GLY A 926 -4.20 -2.32 12.89
CA GLY A 926 -3.29 -3.37 12.42
C GLY A 926 -2.13 -2.85 11.56
N SER A 927 -1.81 -1.56 11.64
CA SER A 927 -0.68 -0.95 10.92
C SER A 927 -0.02 0.18 11.71
N ASN A 928 -0.80 1.17 12.17
CA ASN A 928 -0.32 2.26 13.04
C ASN A 928 -0.77 2.03 14.48
N THR A 929 -2.05 1.75 14.70
CA THR A 929 -2.54 1.30 16.01
C THR A 929 -2.64 -0.22 16.02
N ILE A 930 -1.86 -0.88 16.88
CA ILE A 930 -1.78 -2.35 16.99
C ILE A 930 -2.15 -2.76 18.42
N PRO A 931 -3.42 -3.12 18.67
CA PRO A 931 -3.83 -3.78 19.90
C PRO A 931 -3.28 -5.22 19.97
N PHE A 932 -2.79 -5.61 21.14
CA PHE A 932 -2.25 -6.94 21.41
C PHE A 932 -2.59 -7.45 22.81
N VAL A 933 -2.50 -8.77 22.98
CA VAL A 933 -2.72 -9.49 24.22
C VAL A 933 -1.58 -10.50 24.41
N ASP A 934 -0.79 -10.30 25.46
CA ASP A 934 0.22 -11.24 25.94
C ASP A 934 -0.42 -12.22 26.92
N PHE A 935 -0.23 -13.53 26.78
CA PHE A 935 -0.77 -14.49 27.73
C PHE A 935 0.11 -15.71 28.02
N ASP A 936 0.15 -16.05 29.30
CA ASP A 936 0.79 -17.19 29.95
C ASP A 936 -0.25 -18.32 30.07
N THR A 937 0.04 -19.49 29.49
CA THR A 937 -0.82 -20.69 29.57
C THR A 937 -0.22 -21.77 30.45
N THR A 938 1.04 -21.63 30.88
CA THR A 938 1.77 -22.59 31.72
C THR A 938 1.78 -22.24 33.21
N GLY A 939 1.47 -20.99 33.56
CA GLY A 939 1.47 -20.45 34.91
C GLY A 939 2.86 -20.07 35.45
N ASP A 940 3.86 -19.91 34.57
CA ASP A 940 5.26 -19.62 34.95
C ASP A 940 5.53 -18.12 35.24
N GLY A 941 4.56 -17.26 34.93
CA GLY A 941 4.63 -15.81 35.08
C GLY A 941 5.21 -15.06 33.88
N LYS A 942 5.41 -15.73 32.73
CA LYS A 942 5.82 -15.13 31.46
C LYS A 942 4.81 -15.45 30.36
N PRO A 943 4.56 -14.52 29.42
CA PRO A 943 3.74 -14.81 28.25
C PRO A 943 4.30 -15.97 27.41
N ASP A 944 3.47 -16.98 27.17
CA ASP A 944 3.73 -18.11 26.28
C ASP A 944 3.38 -17.77 24.82
N PHE A 945 2.39 -16.88 24.64
CA PHE A 945 1.86 -16.45 23.35
C PHE A 945 1.54 -14.94 23.36
N GLU A 946 1.51 -14.35 22.16
CA GLU A 946 0.96 -13.01 21.90
C GLU A 946 -0.07 -13.10 20.77
N THR A 947 -1.25 -12.51 20.95
CA THR A 947 -2.23 -12.30 19.88
C THR A 947 -2.37 -10.81 19.59
N PHE A 948 -2.22 -10.41 18.33
CA PHE A 948 -2.18 -9.01 17.91
C PHE A 948 -2.94 -8.78 16.61
N VAL A 949 -3.38 -7.54 16.37
CA VAL A 949 -4.05 -7.17 15.11
C VAL A 949 -3.03 -6.89 14.01
N THR A 950 -3.26 -7.45 12.82
CA THR A 950 -2.43 -7.20 11.65
C THR A 950 -3.24 -7.19 10.35
N LYS A 951 -2.76 -6.47 9.33
CA LYS A 951 -3.22 -6.64 7.95
C LYS A 951 -2.40 -7.72 7.28
N ALA A 952 -3.04 -8.70 6.62
CA ALA A 952 -2.32 -9.65 5.79
C ALA A 952 -1.58 -8.91 4.66
N THR A 953 -0.33 -9.29 4.40
CA THR A 953 0.62 -8.48 3.62
C THR A 953 0.10 -8.12 2.23
N GLY A 954 -0.05 -6.82 1.95
CA GLY A 954 -0.54 -6.33 0.67
C GLY A 954 -2.05 -6.48 0.47
N THR A 955 -2.83 -6.56 1.56
CA THR A 955 -4.29 -6.70 1.55
C THR A 955 -4.94 -5.85 2.64
N ASP A 956 -6.26 -5.65 2.54
CA ASP A 956 -7.08 -5.11 3.63
C ASP A 956 -7.64 -6.20 4.57
N VAL A 957 -7.20 -7.45 4.45
CA VAL A 957 -7.70 -8.53 5.33
C VAL A 957 -7.09 -8.37 6.72
N LEU A 958 -7.93 -7.93 7.67
CA LEU A 958 -7.58 -7.78 9.08
C LEU A 958 -7.69 -9.10 9.83
N LEU A 959 -6.59 -9.48 10.49
CA LEU A 959 -6.44 -10.74 11.22
C LEU A 959 -6.03 -10.48 12.68
N ALA A 960 -6.56 -11.31 13.58
CA ALA A 960 -5.94 -11.58 14.88
C ALA A 960 -4.91 -12.70 14.64
N ALA A 961 -3.63 -12.37 14.72
CA ALA A 961 -2.56 -13.33 14.52
C ALA A 961 -1.97 -13.72 15.88
N THR A 962 -1.85 -15.03 16.14
CA THR A 962 -1.31 -15.54 17.41
C THR A 962 0.06 -16.17 17.17
N VAL A 963 1.08 -15.74 17.90
CA VAL A 963 2.45 -16.26 17.84
C VAL A 963 2.85 -16.92 19.15
N SER A 964 3.67 -17.97 19.09
CA SER A 964 4.23 -18.64 20.27
C SER A 964 5.57 -18.00 20.67
N LEU A 965 5.59 -17.27 21.80
CA LEU A 965 6.76 -16.55 22.30
C LEU A 965 7.83 -17.47 22.91
N THR A 966 7.47 -18.70 23.30
CA THR A 966 8.40 -19.73 23.79
C THR A 966 9.17 -20.44 22.70
N GLN A 967 8.65 -20.47 21.47
CA GLN A 967 9.33 -21.07 20.33
C GLN A 967 10.29 -20.06 19.69
N PRO A 968 11.51 -20.47 19.29
CA PRO A 968 12.46 -19.59 18.64
C PRO A 968 11.80 -18.82 17.49
N GLY A 969 11.88 -17.50 17.56
CA GLY A 969 11.45 -16.68 16.44
C GLY A 969 9.95 -16.55 16.24
N ASN A 970 9.15 -16.90 17.24
CA ASN A 970 7.75 -16.50 17.37
C ASN A 970 6.89 -16.92 16.16
N PRO A 971 6.81 -18.24 15.86
CA PRO A 971 5.98 -18.75 14.80
C PRO A 971 4.50 -18.44 15.05
N THR A 972 3.80 -18.03 14.00
CA THR A 972 2.34 -17.92 13.99
C THR A 972 1.71 -19.31 14.14
N VAL A 973 1.06 -19.54 15.28
CA VAL A 973 0.34 -20.78 15.59
C VAL A 973 -1.13 -20.72 15.19
N ASP A 974 -1.71 -19.52 15.13
CA ASP A 974 -3.10 -19.30 14.74
C ASP A 974 -3.28 -18.01 13.94
N LEU A 975 -4.30 -17.98 13.08
CA LEU A 975 -4.70 -16.82 12.27
C LEU A 975 -6.22 -16.79 12.19
N GLU A 976 -6.85 -15.86 12.89
CA GLU A 976 -8.29 -15.67 12.89
C GLU A 976 -8.67 -14.31 12.30
N ALA A 977 -9.90 -14.16 11.82
CA ALA A 977 -10.38 -12.86 11.37
C ALA A 977 -10.69 -11.94 12.56
N VAL A 978 -10.36 -10.64 12.48
CA VAL A 978 -10.77 -9.67 13.52
C VAL A 978 -12.30 -9.65 13.62
N ASN A 979 -12.83 -9.58 14.85
CA ASN A 979 -14.26 -9.76 15.15
C ASN A 979 -14.83 -11.12 14.70
N GLY A 980 -13.96 -12.08 14.36
CA GLY A 980 -14.31 -13.38 13.79
C GLY A 980 -14.86 -13.34 12.37
N GLN A 981 -14.76 -12.23 11.62
CA GLN A 981 -15.43 -12.07 10.32
C GLN A 981 -14.54 -11.45 9.23
N LEU A 982 -14.67 -11.96 8.00
CA LEU A 982 -14.05 -11.38 6.80
C LEU A 982 -14.96 -10.29 6.19
N GLY A 983 -14.51 -9.65 5.10
CA GLY A 983 -15.18 -8.45 4.56
C GLY A 983 -16.57 -8.64 3.96
N ASP A 984 -17.01 -9.89 3.78
CA ASP A 984 -18.36 -10.25 3.35
C ASP A 984 -19.41 -10.18 4.48
N VAL A 985 -18.97 -10.03 5.73
CA VAL A 985 -19.82 -9.70 6.88
C VAL A 985 -19.31 -8.43 7.54
N ASP A 986 -20.11 -7.37 7.50
CA ASP A 986 -19.71 -6.12 8.13
C ASP A 986 -19.70 -6.22 9.67
N THR A 987 -18.52 -6.01 10.25
CA THR A 987 -18.29 -5.83 11.70
C THR A 987 -17.79 -4.43 12.04
N ASN A 988 -17.94 -3.47 11.12
CA ASN A 988 -17.60 -2.05 11.33
C ASN A 988 -16.13 -1.82 11.73
N VAL A 989 -15.18 -2.57 11.15
CA VAL A 989 -13.71 -2.44 11.42
C VAL A 989 -13.07 -1.10 11.01
N PHE A 990 -13.85 -0.19 10.41
CA PHE A 990 -13.45 1.14 9.98
C PHE A 990 -14.28 2.21 10.74
N ASP A 991 -13.61 3.20 11.33
CA ASP A 991 -14.19 4.15 12.30
C ASP A 991 -14.87 3.41 13.46
N THR A 992 -14.04 2.69 14.22
CA THR A 992 -14.42 1.98 15.43
C THR A 992 -13.36 2.14 16.50
N ASN A 993 -13.80 2.11 17.75
CA ASN A 993 -12.99 2.06 18.96
C ASN A 993 -13.18 0.72 19.71
N VAL A 994 -13.73 -0.29 19.03
CA VAL A 994 -14.03 -1.62 19.61
C VAL A 994 -13.65 -2.74 18.65
N ILE A 995 -13.05 -3.80 19.18
CA ILE A 995 -12.68 -5.02 18.47
C ILE A 995 -12.74 -6.25 19.40
N VAL A 996 -12.80 -7.43 18.78
CA VAL A 996 -12.63 -8.74 19.41
C VAL A 996 -11.54 -9.51 18.67
N LEU A 997 -10.62 -10.12 19.43
CA LEU A 997 -9.52 -10.94 18.93
C LEU A 997 -9.80 -12.42 19.26
N PRO A 998 -10.26 -13.24 18.31
CA PRO A 998 -10.43 -14.68 18.50
C PRO A 998 -9.10 -15.42 18.48
N VAL A 999 -9.03 -16.54 19.20
CA VAL A 999 -7.93 -17.53 19.16
C VAL A 999 -8.50 -18.93 19.36
N GLY A 1000 -8.12 -19.89 18.52
CA GLY A 1000 -8.47 -21.30 18.70
C GLY A 1000 -7.78 -21.90 19.93
N ILE A 1001 -8.55 -22.48 20.86
CA ILE A 1001 -8.00 -22.98 22.14
C ILE A 1001 -6.96 -24.09 21.92
N ALA A 1002 -7.21 -24.99 20.97
CA ALA A 1002 -6.26 -26.05 20.61
C ALA A 1002 -4.92 -25.51 20.05
N ALA A 1003 -4.90 -24.34 19.41
CA ALA A 1003 -3.69 -23.72 18.88
C ALA A 1003 -2.75 -23.21 20.00
N LEU A 1004 -3.27 -23.07 21.23
CA LEU A 1004 -2.53 -22.69 22.44
C LEU A 1004 -1.91 -23.88 23.17
N GLY A 1005 -2.11 -25.11 22.66
CA GLY A 1005 -1.69 -26.34 23.33
C GLY A 1005 -2.56 -26.72 24.54
N ILE A 1006 -3.72 -26.06 24.72
CA ILE A 1006 -4.73 -26.40 25.72
C ILE A 1006 -5.61 -27.52 25.14
N ASP A 1007 -5.77 -28.63 25.86
CA ASP A 1007 -6.71 -29.70 25.47
C ASP A 1007 -8.16 -29.23 25.76
N PRO A 1008 -9.01 -29.01 24.74
CA PRO A 1008 -10.37 -28.52 24.96
C PRO A 1008 -11.29 -29.56 25.62
N ASN A 1009 -10.83 -30.80 25.80
CA ASN A 1009 -11.54 -31.87 26.51
C ASN A 1009 -11.33 -31.79 28.03
N GLU A 1010 -10.36 -31.01 28.53
CA GLU A 1010 -10.15 -30.80 29.97
C GLU A 1010 -11.30 -30.01 30.64
N VAL A 1011 -11.33 -30.02 31.98
CA VAL A 1011 -12.44 -29.44 32.76
C VAL A 1011 -12.26 -27.93 32.99
N SER A 1012 -11.02 -27.46 33.06
CA SER A 1012 -10.63 -26.10 33.45
C SER A 1012 -9.19 -25.90 32.98
N HIS A 1013 -8.89 -24.75 32.38
CA HIS A 1013 -7.50 -24.36 32.08
C HIS A 1013 -7.36 -22.86 32.30
N ARG A 1014 -6.59 -22.47 33.32
CA ARG A 1014 -6.37 -21.05 33.62
C ARG A 1014 -5.21 -20.47 32.84
N ILE A 1015 -5.47 -19.30 32.26
CA ILE A 1015 -4.46 -18.44 31.66
C ILE A 1015 -4.26 -17.20 32.55
N SER A 1016 -3.15 -16.51 32.32
CA SER A 1016 -2.85 -15.19 32.89
C SER A 1016 -2.43 -14.25 31.77
N TYR A 1017 -3.07 -13.08 31.61
CA TYR A 1017 -2.85 -12.22 30.44
C TYR A 1017 -2.71 -10.72 30.76
N THR A 1018 -2.01 -10.00 29.89
CA THR A 1018 -1.90 -8.53 29.89
C THR A 1018 -2.22 -7.97 28.52
N VAL A 1019 -2.62 -6.70 28.45
CA VAL A 1019 -3.16 -6.07 27.24
C VAL A 1019 -2.47 -4.75 26.98
N GLY A 1020 -2.17 -4.45 25.71
CA GLY A 1020 -1.61 -3.17 25.31
C GLY A 1020 -2.01 -2.73 23.91
N THR A 1021 -1.61 -1.50 23.60
CA THR A 1021 -1.68 -0.90 22.26
C THR A 1021 -0.30 -0.36 21.90
N ALA A 1022 0.25 -0.84 20.79
CA ALA A 1022 1.48 -0.31 20.22
C ALA A 1022 1.17 0.66 19.06
N GLY A 1023 2.09 1.58 18.79
CA GLY A 1023 2.02 2.43 17.61
C GLY A 1023 3.18 3.43 17.50
N TYR A 1024 3.18 4.22 16.42
CA TYR A 1024 4.31 5.12 16.13
C TYR A 1024 4.30 6.42 16.96
N TYR A 1025 3.15 6.81 17.54
CA TYR A 1025 2.95 8.09 18.22
C TYR A 1025 2.71 7.88 19.73
N VAL A 1026 3.81 7.70 20.46
CA VAL A 1026 3.81 7.42 21.91
C VAL A 1026 4.16 8.66 22.74
N ALA A 1027 3.94 8.58 24.06
CA ALA A 1027 4.31 9.65 25.00
C ALA A 1027 5.82 9.98 24.94
N PRO A 1028 6.23 11.27 25.04
CA PRO A 1028 7.64 11.67 25.00
C PRO A 1028 8.52 10.93 26.01
N GLY A 1029 9.55 10.23 25.52
CA GLY A 1029 10.45 9.46 26.37
C GLY A 1029 9.94 8.07 26.76
N SER A 1030 8.78 7.63 26.26
CA SER A 1030 8.47 6.20 26.19
C SER A 1030 9.55 5.49 25.34
N THR A 1031 10.05 4.37 25.85
CA THR A 1031 11.07 3.54 25.19
C THR A 1031 10.55 2.15 24.82
N ASP A 1032 9.28 1.85 25.08
CA ASP A 1032 8.69 0.52 24.84
C ASP A 1032 7.75 0.47 23.62
N GLY A 1033 7.45 1.62 23.00
CA GLY A 1033 6.59 1.71 21.82
C GLY A 1033 5.10 1.55 22.11
N LEU A 1034 4.70 1.67 23.38
CA LEU A 1034 3.31 1.54 23.81
C LEU A 1034 2.61 2.89 23.93
N ILE A 1035 1.34 2.91 23.53
CA ILE A 1035 0.41 4.02 23.71
C ILE A 1035 -0.28 3.89 25.07
N ASP A 1036 -0.86 2.72 25.36
CA ASP A 1036 -1.40 2.34 26.67
C ASP A 1036 -1.15 0.84 26.97
N PHE A 1037 -1.09 0.47 28.26
CA PHE A 1037 -0.76 -0.87 28.71
C PHE A 1037 -1.36 -1.24 30.08
N VAL A 1038 -2.28 -2.21 30.09
CA VAL A 1038 -2.79 -2.86 31.30
C VAL A 1038 -1.82 -3.97 31.71
N GLY A 1039 -0.75 -3.58 32.39
CA GLY A 1039 0.35 -4.46 32.81
C GLY A 1039 0.13 -5.29 34.08
N THR A 1040 -1.05 -5.22 34.71
CA THR A 1040 -1.41 -6.11 35.83
C THR A 1040 -2.00 -7.40 35.26
N PRO A 1041 -1.40 -8.58 35.49
CA PRO A 1041 -1.90 -9.82 34.89
C PRO A 1041 -3.31 -10.19 35.38
N ILE A 1042 -4.16 -10.52 34.43
CA ILE A 1042 -5.56 -10.90 34.59
C ILE A 1042 -5.67 -12.41 34.48
N SER A 1043 -6.32 -13.09 35.43
CA SER A 1043 -6.57 -14.54 35.31
C SER A 1043 -7.93 -14.81 34.69
N PHE A 1044 -7.99 -15.78 33.78
CA PHE A 1044 -9.23 -16.24 33.14
C PHE A 1044 -9.20 -17.76 32.96
N ASP A 1045 -10.32 -18.45 33.13
CA ASP A 1045 -10.45 -19.87 32.80
C ASP A 1045 -10.94 -20.04 31.36
N ALA A 1046 -10.06 -20.50 30.47
CA ALA A 1046 -10.34 -20.66 29.05
C ALA A 1046 -11.35 -21.78 28.74
N LEU A 1047 -11.57 -22.73 29.67
CA LEU A 1047 -12.48 -23.86 29.48
C LEU A 1047 -13.75 -23.77 30.33
N ALA A 1048 -13.68 -23.16 31.52
CA ALA A 1048 -14.77 -23.05 32.47
C ALA A 1048 -14.93 -21.65 33.09
N PRO A 1049 -15.10 -20.59 32.28
CA PRO A 1049 -15.18 -19.19 32.73
C PRO A 1049 -16.31 -18.92 33.72
N ALA A 1050 -16.14 -17.92 34.58
CA ALA A 1050 -17.12 -17.44 35.54
C ALA A 1050 -18.47 -17.09 34.90
N PHE A 1051 -18.45 -16.52 33.69
CA PHE A 1051 -19.63 -16.30 32.86
C PHE A 1051 -19.37 -16.70 31.39
N SER A 1052 -20.24 -17.54 30.85
CA SER A 1052 -20.31 -17.79 29.40
C SER A 1052 -21.63 -17.29 28.85
N VAL A 1053 -21.58 -16.65 27.69
CA VAL A 1053 -22.78 -16.11 27.02
C VAL A 1053 -23.11 -16.99 25.82
N GLN A 1054 -24.41 -17.21 25.60
CA GLN A 1054 -24.92 -17.94 24.44
C GLN A 1054 -26.19 -17.31 23.87
N GLY A 1055 -26.30 -17.36 22.54
CA GLY A 1055 -27.52 -17.08 21.80
C GLY A 1055 -28.32 -18.36 21.52
N GLY A 1056 -29.05 -18.37 20.41
CA GLY A 1056 -29.53 -19.61 19.80
C GLY A 1056 -28.41 -20.35 19.06
N GLY A 1057 -28.64 -21.62 18.71
CA GLY A 1057 -27.74 -22.37 17.83
C GLY A 1057 -26.35 -22.64 18.39
N ASP A 1058 -25.34 -22.48 17.54
CA ASP A 1058 -23.96 -22.94 17.75
C ASP A 1058 -23.14 -21.97 18.61
N ALA A 1059 -22.04 -22.47 19.17
CA ALA A 1059 -21.11 -21.67 19.97
C ALA A 1059 -20.43 -20.57 19.12
N ALA A 1060 -20.49 -19.32 19.58
CA ALA A 1060 -20.06 -18.14 18.82
C ALA A 1060 -19.54 -17.01 19.70
N LEU A 1061 -18.76 -16.09 19.12
CA LEU A 1061 -18.19 -14.91 19.78
C LEU A 1061 -18.95 -13.61 19.50
N GLY A 1062 -19.90 -13.65 18.56
CA GLY A 1062 -20.71 -12.52 18.16
C GLY A 1062 -22.12 -12.97 17.76
N TYR A 1063 -23.10 -12.13 18.06
CA TYR A 1063 -24.52 -12.42 17.87
C TYR A 1063 -25.21 -11.28 17.11
N VAL A 1064 -26.29 -11.61 16.39
CA VAL A 1064 -27.14 -10.62 15.75
C VAL A 1064 -27.89 -9.82 16.81
N ALA A 1065 -27.53 -8.55 16.95
CA ALA A 1065 -28.10 -7.65 17.95
C ALA A 1065 -29.38 -7.02 17.42
N LYS A 1066 -30.52 -7.65 17.71
CA LYS A 1066 -31.85 -7.18 17.32
C LYS A 1066 -32.64 -6.78 18.57
N PRO A 1067 -33.27 -5.59 18.62
CA PRO A 1067 -34.12 -5.22 19.75
C PRO A 1067 -35.24 -6.24 19.96
N GLY A 1068 -35.39 -6.69 21.21
CA GLY A 1068 -36.30 -7.77 21.57
C GLY A 1068 -35.77 -9.18 21.33
N THR A 1069 -34.46 -9.37 21.12
CA THR A 1069 -33.81 -10.69 21.30
C THR A 1069 -33.11 -10.80 22.65
N GLN A 1070 -32.76 -12.03 23.03
CA GLN A 1070 -32.15 -12.37 24.32
C GLN A 1070 -30.82 -13.12 24.14
N LEU A 1071 -29.90 -12.90 25.07
CA LEU A 1071 -28.73 -13.73 25.29
C LEU A 1071 -28.85 -14.39 26.68
N VAL A 1072 -28.47 -15.66 26.78
CA VAL A 1072 -28.39 -16.36 28.06
C VAL A 1072 -26.97 -16.19 28.61
N VAL A 1073 -26.87 -15.72 29.85
CA VAL A 1073 -25.63 -15.64 30.61
C VAL A 1073 -25.63 -16.81 31.59
N ASN A 1074 -24.76 -17.79 31.35
CA ASN A 1074 -24.47 -18.86 32.30
C ASN A 1074 -23.48 -18.36 33.35
N ARG A 1075 -23.55 -18.88 34.59
CA ARG A 1075 -22.63 -18.56 35.68
C ARG A 1075 -21.98 -19.81 36.26
N ASN A 1076 -20.66 -19.87 36.21
CA ASN A 1076 -19.85 -20.84 36.96
C ASN A 1076 -19.42 -20.23 38.30
N ALA A 1077 -20.17 -20.49 39.36
CA ALA A 1077 -19.88 -19.93 40.69
C ALA A 1077 -18.50 -20.32 41.25
N ALA A 1078 -17.91 -21.44 40.80
CA ALA A 1078 -16.56 -21.85 41.23
C ALA A 1078 -15.45 -20.99 40.59
N ALA A 1079 -15.65 -20.52 39.36
CA ALA A 1079 -14.67 -19.72 38.63
C ALA A 1079 -14.71 -18.22 38.98
N VAL A 1080 -15.84 -17.69 39.46
CA VAL A 1080 -16.01 -16.27 39.87
C VAL A 1080 -14.89 -15.78 40.81
N ALA A 1081 -14.44 -16.60 41.76
CA ALA A 1081 -13.38 -16.23 42.71
C ALA A 1081 -11.98 -16.19 42.08
N GLY A 1082 -11.76 -16.94 40.99
CA GLY A 1082 -10.52 -16.98 40.23
C GLY A 1082 -10.44 -15.89 39.16
N ASP A 1083 -11.50 -15.79 38.34
CA ASP A 1083 -11.61 -14.82 37.24
C ASP A 1083 -11.84 -13.39 37.74
N LYS A 1084 -12.48 -13.22 38.91
CA LYS A 1084 -12.79 -11.92 39.54
C LYS A 1084 -13.43 -10.89 38.58
N PRO A 1085 -14.38 -11.27 37.72
CA PRO A 1085 -14.97 -10.36 36.73
C PRO A 1085 -15.67 -9.18 37.42
N LYS A 1086 -15.50 -8.00 36.85
CA LYS A 1086 -16.15 -6.75 37.29
C LYS A 1086 -17.60 -6.63 36.83
N GLY A 1087 -18.02 -7.46 35.88
CA GLY A 1087 -19.31 -7.43 35.21
C GLY A 1087 -19.24 -8.16 33.87
N LEU A 1088 -20.11 -7.81 32.94
CA LEU A 1088 -19.97 -8.14 31.53
C LEU A 1088 -19.61 -6.87 30.74
N LEU A 1089 -18.76 -7.03 29.74
CA LEU A 1089 -18.50 -6.05 28.69
C LEU A 1089 -19.36 -6.41 27.48
N ALA A 1090 -20.31 -5.55 27.13
CA ALA A 1090 -21.01 -5.61 25.86
C ALA A 1090 -20.28 -4.72 24.84
N ILE A 1091 -20.03 -5.26 23.64
CA ILE A 1091 -19.44 -4.56 22.51
C ILE A 1091 -20.49 -4.50 21.39
N GLU A 1092 -21.13 -3.34 21.24
CA GLU A 1092 -22.12 -3.06 20.20
C GLU A 1092 -21.45 -2.49 18.93
N HIS A 1093 -20.88 -3.37 18.12
CA HIS A 1093 -20.02 -3.07 16.95
C HIS A 1093 -20.52 -1.95 16.02
N HIS A 1094 -21.84 -1.83 15.83
CA HIS A 1094 -22.48 -0.87 14.91
C HIS A 1094 -23.16 0.34 15.58
N ASN A 1095 -22.99 0.53 16.88
CA ASN A 1095 -23.49 1.73 17.54
C ASN A 1095 -22.71 2.98 17.11
N ALA A 1096 -23.27 4.16 17.37
CA ALA A 1096 -22.60 5.44 17.14
C ALA A 1096 -21.34 5.59 18.02
N ALA A 1097 -20.42 6.46 17.59
CA ALA A 1097 -19.23 6.83 18.34
C ALA A 1097 -19.53 7.17 19.81
N GLY A 1098 -18.69 6.68 20.73
CA GLY A 1098 -18.88 6.81 22.18
C GLY A 1098 -19.93 5.87 22.79
N SER A 1099 -20.72 5.14 21.99
CA SER A 1099 -21.79 4.23 22.46
C SER A 1099 -21.60 2.77 22.02
N ARG A 1100 -20.40 2.39 21.57
CA ARG A 1100 -20.06 1.05 21.04
C ARG A 1100 -19.65 0.01 22.10
N ALA A 1101 -19.59 0.42 23.38
CA ALA A 1101 -19.29 -0.47 24.48
C ALA A 1101 -20.07 -0.08 25.75
N GLY A 1102 -20.66 -1.08 26.41
CA GLY A 1102 -21.41 -0.96 27.66
C GLY A 1102 -20.92 -1.91 28.75
N VAL A 1103 -21.04 -1.50 30.01
CA VAL A 1103 -20.74 -2.34 31.18
C VAL A 1103 -22.05 -2.76 31.85
N VAL A 1104 -22.25 -4.07 31.97
CA VAL A 1104 -23.43 -4.68 32.59
C VAL A 1104 -23.01 -5.29 33.93
N ARG A 1105 -23.65 -4.85 35.02
CA ARG A 1105 -23.35 -5.37 36.37
C ARG A 1105 -23.92 -6.78 36.55
N ILE A 1106 -23.22 -7.64 37.30
CA ILE A 1106 -23.81 -8.89 37.77
C ILE A 1106 -24.40 -8.65 39.16
N GLU A 1107 -25.70 -8.92 39.31
CA GLU A 1107 -26.41 -8.76 40.56
C GLU A 1107 -26.80 -10.12 41.14
N SER A 1108 -26.29 -10.42 42.34
CA SER A 1108 -26.64 -11.62 43.09
C SER A 1108 -27.75 -11.32 44.11
N ALA A 1109 -28.68 -12.26 44.29
CA ALA A 1109 -29.69 -12.22 45.34
C ALA A 1109 -29.08 -12.43 46.75
N VAL A 1110 -28.34 -11.44 47.26
CA VAL A 1110 -28.02 -11.31 48.69
C VAL A 1110 -29.05 -10.35 49.29
N THR A 1111 -29.68 -10.79 50.37
CA THR A 1111 -30.73 -10.08 51.11
C THR A 1111 -30.38 -8.62 51.39
N ARG A 1112 -31.26 -7.70 51.01
CA ARG A 1112 -31.30 -6.38 51.65
C ARG A 1112 -31.53 -6.57 53.16
N PRO A 1113 -30.84 -5.83 54.04
CA PRO A 1113 -31.27 -5.67 55.42
C PRO A 1113 -32.61 -4.90 55.49
#